data_AF-A0A811NFV9-F1
#
_entry.id   AF-A0A811NFV9-F1
#
_cell.length_a   1.000
_cell.length_b   1.000
_cell.length_c   1.000
_cell.angle_alpha   90.00
_cell.angle_beta   90.00
_cell.angle_gamma   90.00
#
_symmetry.space_group_name_H-M   'P 1'
#
loop_
_entity.id
_entity.type
_entity.pdbx_description
1 polymer ?
#
loop_
_entity_poly.entity_id
_entity_poly.type
_entity_poly.pdbx_seq_one_letter_code
_entity_poly.pdbx_strand_id
1 'polypeptide(L)'
;MACAAPPGPLPARRSATAARVVFAVGPHPPRFYGRFKPSTGGAARSSLRVVASSSKADPVEERPPVASLADVPVSSDASSPVEPQPQVSTGTWKWRGYNIRYQYAGTSGPALVLIHGFGANSDLWRKNIPVLAVAHRVYAIDLIGYGYSDKPNPREIRENFYTFETWGEQLNTFCAEVVQSEAFFICNSIGGVVGLQAAVMEPKKCKGIVLLDISLRMLHSKKQPWFAKPFIKSFQSLLRNTVVGKLFFNAVATPESVKNILCQCYHDTSAVTHELVQIILQPGLDPGAVDVFLEFICYSGGPLPEELLPLVKCPVLVAWGEKDPWEPVELGRAYASFDTVEDFVVLPDVGHCPQGLNLMENGNARLTNESCQAMQKKNTYSQSRELTGGTGTTVSVSEDGGFDKGSIDLGGLEVRQVTTFAKVWSTTQGGQDGLGATFFKPSPVPAGFSVLGHYAQPNNRSLFGHVLVGRDTSGTGALLVAPVDYALVWSSPDGAGHFWLPTAPEGYKAVGVVVTAAADRPSPDEVRCVRADFTDACETEDSVLSSDKDGFSAATLKPAVRGIDARGVHAGTFLAQSSATPAGASTTLACLKNNSASYTSSMPDLAQVNSLLAAYAPHVYLHPNEPYLPSSVTWFFENGALLYQKGSQTPTPVAADGSNLPQGGGNDGGYWLDLPVDGNQRENVKKGDLAGAKVYVQAKPMLGGTVTDLAVWIFFPFNGPARAKVGLIPSIPLGKIGEHVGDWEHVTLRVSNFSGELLRMYFSQHSAGTWVDASRLEYLDGDGGNRPVAYASQHGHAFYPNAGTVLQGNTSLGIGIRNDCARGSRLDTGAGRCEVVSAEYLGVKEPAWLGFEREWGPREEYDIGREINRAARILPRSVRERLAKLVEKVLVGEGPTGPKMHGNWRNDEREA
;
A
#
# COMPACT_ATOMS: atom_id res chain seq x y z
N MET A 1 -6.12 69.45 12.07
CA MET A 1 -7.33 70.29 11.97
C MET A 1 -8.43 69.40 11.42
N ALA A 2 -9.25 68.81 12.30
CA ALA A 2 -10.63 69.21 12.63
C ALA A 2 -11.61 68.69 11.56
N CYS A 3 -12.68 67.90 11.79
CA CYS A 3 -13.54 67.50 12.92
C CYS A 3 -14.43 66.33 12.38
N ALA A 4 -15.24 65.52 13.08
CA ALA A 4 -15.49 65.18 14.49
C ALA A 4 -16.54 64.02 14.52
N ALA A 5 -16.31 63.07 15.44
CA ALA A 5 -17.22 62.29 16.33
C ALA A 5 -18.46 61.43 15.88
N PRO A 6 -18.81 60.37 16.67
CA PRO A 6 -19.80 59.29 16.43
C PRO A 6 -20.93 59.29 17.53
N PRO A 7 -21.49 58.16 18.07
CA PRO A 7 -22.10 56.90 17.56
C PRO A 7 -23.57 56.69 18.06
N GLY A 8 -24.28 55.63 17.63
CA GLY A 8 -25.52 55.15 18.29
C GLY A 8 -26.34 54.07 17.55
N PRO A 9 -27.22 53.28 18.22
CA PRO A 9 -27.32 51.82 18.04
C PRO A 9 -28.70 51.26 17.56
N LEU A 10 -28.70 49.95 17.18
CA LEU A 10 -29.73 48.86 17.27
C LEU A 10 -31.23 49.18 16.97
N PRO A 11 -32.01 48.27 16.31
CA PRO A 11 -32.52 47.08 17.02
C PRO A 11 -32.89 45.84 16.17
N ALA A 12 -33.19 44.76 16.91
CA ALA A 12 -33.78 43.49 16.46
C ALA A 12 -35.25 43.61 16.01
N ARG A 13 -35.73 42.69 15.15
CA ARG A 13 -37.12 42.18 15.19
C ARG A 13 -37.34 40.88 14.39
N ARG A 14 -38.29 40.11 14.91
CA ARG A 14 -38.81 38.80 14.49
C ARG A 14 -39.79 38.87 13.30
N SER A 15 -39.95 37.71 12.64
CA SER A 15 -41.20 37.11 12.15
C SER A 15 -42.00 37.82 11.05
N ALA A 16 -42.21 37.15 9.91
CA ALA A 16 -43.57 36.86 9.42
C ALA A 16 -43.58 35.83 8.27
N THR A 17 -44.64 35.04 8.32
CA THR A 17 -45.10 33.94 7.47
C THR A 17 -45.82 34.43 6.21
N ALA A 18 -46.01 33.51 5.27
CA ALA A 18 -47.13 33.35 4.32
C ALA A 18 -46.97 33.94 2.90
N ALA A 19 -47.08 33.06 1.90
CA ALA A 19 -48.20 33.05 0.96
C ALA A 19 -48.24 31.77 0.13
N ARG A 20 -49.34 31.02 0.26
CA ARG A 20 -49.85 30.00 -0.67
C ARG A 20 -50.93 30.67 -1.52
N VAL A 21 -50.97 30.35 -2.82
CA VAL A 21 -52.13 30.52 -3.74
C VAL A 21 -52.16 29.19 -4.54
N VAL A 22 -53.00 28.20 -4.23
CA VAL A 22 -54.43 27.97 -4.55
C VAL A 22 -54.73 27.95 -6.05
N PHE A 23 -55.12 26.78 -6.59
CA PHE A 23 -56.48 26.51 -7.08
C PHE A 23 -56.71 25.00 -7.31
N ALA A 24 -57.96 24.58 -7.08
CA ALA A 24 -58.46 23.22 -7.00
C ALA A 24 -59.29 22.84 -8.26
N VAL A 25 -59.67 21.56 -8.37
CA VAL A 25 -61.05 21.00 -8.54
C VAL A 25 -61.02 19.65 -9.30
N GLY A 26 -61.73 18.64 -8.76
CA GLY A 26 -61.82 17.23 -9.19
C GLY A 26 -62.76 16.95 -10.39
N PRO A 27 -63.60 15.86 -10.45
CA PRO A 27 -63.83 14.76 -9.50
C PRO A 27 -63.85 13.33 -10.12
N HIS A 28 -63.93 12.29 -9.26
CA HIS A 28 -64.27 10.89 -9.62
C HIS A 28 -65.64 10.49 -9.03
N PRO A 29 -66.39 9.58 -9.69
CA PRO A 29 -67.64 9.02 -9.15
C PRO A 29 -67.44 7.68 -8.39
N PRO A 30 -68.48 7.21 -7.65
CA PRO A 30 -68.34 6.20 -6.58
C PRO A 30 -69.00 4.84 -6.90
N ARG A 31 -68.72 3.80 -6.09
CA ARG A 31 -69.70 3.02 -5.28
C ARG A 31 -69.34 1.52 -5.02
N PHE A 32 -69.34 1.19 -3.71
CA PHE A 32 -70.03 0.09 -2.99
C PHE A 32 -69.60 -1.41 -2.98
N TYR A 33 -69.94 -1.98 -1.80
CA TYR A 33 -69.98 -3.37 -1.29
C TYR A 33 -68.65 -3.98 -0.83
N GLY A 34 -68.52 -4.67 0.31
CA GLY A 34 -69.47 -5.12 1.33
C GLY A 34 -68.77 -6.21 2.18
N ARG A 35 -68.96 -6.18 3.51
CA ARG A 35 -68.45 -7.14 4.51
C ARG A 35 -68.81 -8.60 4.20
N PHE A 36 -67.91 -9.55 4.50
CA PHE A 36 -68.27 -10.85 5.10
C PHE A 36 -67.07 -11.47 5.87
N LYS A 37 -67.35 -11.96 7.08
CA LYS A 37 -66.61 -12.96 7.89
C LYS A 37 -67.62 -14.07 8.23
N PRO A 38 -67.20 -15.35 8.36
CA PRO A 38 -67.01 -15.99 9.69
C PRO A 38 -65.75 -16.92 9.71
N SER A 39 -64.96 -17.08 10.79
CA SER A 39 -65.09 -17.98 11.99
C SER A 39 -65.34 -19.47 11.61
N THR A 40 -64.69 -20.54 12.10
CA THR A 40 -64.09 -20.95 13.39
C THR A 40 -63.39 -22.33 13.26
N GLY A 41 -62.49 -22.68 14.20
CA GLY A 41 -62.12 -24.06 14.58
C GLY A 41 -60.68 -24.47 14.23
N GLY A 42 -59.82 -25.04 15.08
CA GLY A 42 -59.96 -25.58 16.43
C GLY A 42 -59.14 -26.88 16.57
N ALA A 43 -58.02 -26.81 17.31
CA ALA A 43 -57.30 -27.87 18.04
C ALA A 43 -56.75 -29.14 17.31
N ALA A 44 -55.47 -29.46 17.48
CA ALA A 44 -54.97 -30.33 18.58
C ALA A 44 -53.48 -30.69 18.41
N ARG A 45 -52.75 -30.69 19.53
CA ARG A 45 -51.40 -31.25 19.70
C ARG A 45 -51.49 -32.78 19.86
N SER A 46 -50.47 -33.50 19.39
CA SER A 46 -50.05 -34.75 20.03
C SER A 46 -48.54 -34.94 19.92
N SER A 47 -48.01 -35.49 21.01
CA SER A 47 -46.63 -35.84 21.30
C SER A 47 -46.57 -37.36 21.46
N LEU A 48 -45.52 -38.05 20.97
CA LEU A 48 -44.69 -39.00 21.75
C LEU A 48 -43.72 -39.83 20.87
N ARG A 49 -42.47 -39.86 21.33
CA ARG A 49 -41.48 -40.95 21.51
C ARG A 49 -41.30 -42.12 20.49
N VAL A 50 -40.01 -42.25 20.16
CA VAL A 50 -39.17 -43.42 19.82
C VAL A 50 -39.58 -44.76 20.46
N VAL A 51 -39.59 -45.83 19.66
CA VAL A 51 -39.13 -47.21 20.01
C VAL A 51 -38.62 -47.93 18.75
N ALA A 52 -37.53 -48.69 18.89
CA ALA A 52 -36.86 -49.53 17.90
C ALA A 52 -37.31 -51.01 17.97
N SER A 53 -37.22 -51.74 16.85
CA SER A 53 -37.00 -53.21 16.74
C SER A 53 -36.66 -53.53 15.26
N SER A 54 -35.53 -54.14 14.88
CA SER A 54 -34.99 -55.51 15.01
C SER A 54 -35.62 -56.58 14.10
N SER A 55 -34.88 -57.05 13.08
CA SER A 55 -34.87 -58.45 12.56
C SER A 55 -33.63 -58.60 11.66
N LYS A 56 -32.56 -59.30 12.11
CA LYS A 56 -32.23 -60.74 12.01
C LYS A 56 -31.69 -61.21 10.63
N ALA A 57 -30.35 -61.32 10.60
CA ALA A 57 -29.43 -62.33 10.00
C ALA A 57 -30.03 -63.70 9.62
N ASP A 58 -29.51 -64.56 8.73
CA ASP A 58 -28.16 -64.90 8.21
C ASP A 58 -28.34 -65.96 7.03
N PRO A 59 -27.33 -66.51 6.28
CA PRO A 59 -25.98 -66.84 6.76
C PRO A 59 -24.76 -66.65 5.83
N VAL A 60 -23.65 -66.70 6.57
CA VAL A 60 -22.22 -66.73 6.30
C VAL A 60 -21.77 -67.98 5.52
N GLU A 61 -20.74 -67.82 4.68
CA GLU A 61 -19.78 -68.89 4.37
C GLU A 61 -18.37 -68.44 4.79
N GLU A 62 -17.65 -69.38 5.41
CA GLU A 62 -16.56 -69.17 6.36
C GLU A 62 -15.17 -68.98 5.71
N ARG A 63 -14.32 -68.19 6.39
CA ARG A 63 -12.86 -68.31 6.35
C ARG A 63 -12.37 -69.01 7.63
N PRO A 64 -11.19 -69.65 7.58
CA PRO A 64 -10.25 -69.56 8.71
C PRO A 64 -8.78 -69.34 8.23
N PRO A 65 -7.82 -69.06 9.11
CA PRO A 65 -7.84 -68.01 10.13
C PRO A 65 -6.58 -67.10 10.07
N VAL A 66 -6.71 -65.94 10.72
CA VAL A 66 -5.66 -64.94 10.99
C VAL A 66 -4.86 -65.34 12.23
N ALA A 67 -3.55 -65.08 12.23
CA ALA A 67 -2.74 -64.87 13.43
C ALA A 67 -2.45 -63.37 13.61
N SER A 68 -2.55 -62.88 14.84
CA SER A 68 -2.65 -61.48 15.23
C SER A 68 -1.32 -60.80 15.62
N LEU A 69 -1.23 -59.51 15.22
CA LEU A 69 -0.79 -58.30 15.95
C LEU A 69 0.62 -58.16 16.56
N ALA A 70 1.37 -57.15 16.08
CA ALA A 70 1.59 -55.88 16.82
C ALA A 70 2.10 -54.73 15.90
N ASP A 71 1.36 -53.61 15.94
CA ASP A 71 1.71 -52.18 15.81
C ASP A 71 2.54 -51.59 14.64
N VAL A 72 1.87 -50.85 13.73
CA VAL A 72 2.41 -49.62 13.06
C VAL A 72 1.25 -48.62 12.79
N PRO A 73 1.39 -47.32 13.12
CA PRO A 73 0.30 -46.33 13.03
C PRO A 73 0.12 -45.71 11.64
N VAL A 74 -1.10 -45.18 11.44
CA VAL A 74 -1.66 -44.51 10.26
C VAL A 74 -0.96 -43.17 9.97
N SER A 75 -0.52 -42.95 8.73
CA SER A 75 0.12 -41.70 8.29
C SER A 75 -0.90 -40.60 7.96
N SER A 76 -0.78 -39.47 8.65
CA SER A 76 -1.46 -38.20 8.41
C SER A 76 -0.76 -37.35 7.33
N ASP A 77 -1.57 -36.62 6.55
CA ASP A 77 -1.29 -35.38 5.82
C ASP A 77 0.01 -35.24 4.99
N ALA A 78 -0.16 -35.31 3.66
CA ALA A 78 0.83 -34.80 2.70
C ALA A 78 0.73 -33.26 2.65
N SER A 79 1.50 -32.60 3.52
CA SER A 79 1.92 -31.22 3.36
C SER A 79 2.92 -31.11 2.22
N SER A 80 2.83 -30.03 1.43
CA SER A 80 3.84 -29.65 0.45
C SER A 80 5.23 -29.59 1.12
N PRO A 81 6.33 -29.98 0.46
CA PRO A 81 7.65 -29.93 1.08
C PRO A 81 8.03 -28.46 1.31
N VAL A 82 8.08 -28.07 2.59
CA VAL A 82 8.65 -26.80 3.04
C VAL A 82 10.13 -26.81 2.63
N GLU A 83 10.56 -25.87 1.79
CA GLU A 83 11.98 -25.66 1.53
C GLU A 83 12.73 -25.49 2.86
N PRO A 84 13.85 -26.19 3.07
CA PRO A 84 14.57 -26.12 4.34
C PRO A 84 15.06 -24.69 4.58
N GLN A 85 14.60 -24.08 5.67
CA GLN A 85 15.05 -22.76 6.12
C GLN A 85 16.58 -22.72 6.24
N PRO A 86 17.25 -21.61 5.85
CA PRO A 86 18.69 -21.48 5.96
C PRO A 86 19.18 -21.77 7.39
N GLN A 87 20.14 -22.68 7.54
CA GLN A 87 20.65 -23.06 8.84
C GLN A 87 21.47 -21.92 9.47
N VAL A 88 21.08 -21.47 10.65
CA VAL A 88 21.82 -20.45 11.42
C VAL A 88 23.03 -21.08 12.11
N SER A 89 24.20 -20.52 11.86
CA SER A 89 25.47 -20.94 12.46
C SER A 89 25.95 -19.91 13.49
N THR A 90 26.67 -20.36 14.51
CA THR A 90 27.34 -19.49 15.48
C THR A 90 28.84 -19.52 15.23
N GLY A 91 29.47 -18.35 15.22
CA GLY A 91 30.91 -18.18 15.07
C GLY A 91 31.49 -17.39 16.25
N THR A 92 32.82 -17.47 16.37
CA THR A 92 33.60 -16.67 17.31
C THR A 92 34.76 -16.02 16.55
N TRP A 93 34.95 -14.73 16.77
CA TRP A 93 36.00 -13.93 16.15
C TRP A 93 36.87 -13.28 17.23
N LYS A 94 38.18 -13.23 17.03
CA LYS A 94 39.11 -12.59 17.97
C LYS A 94 39.31 -11.13 17.60
N TRP A 95 38.77 -10.22 18.40
CA TRP A 95 38.95 -8.79 18.25
C TRP A 95 39.78 -8.23 19.41
N ARG A 96 40.96 -7.66 19.11
CA ARG A 96 41.90 -7.16 20.12
C ARG A 96 42.26 -8.18 21.21
N GLY A 97 42.24 -9.46 20.85
CA GLY A 97 42.49 -10.58 21.75
C GLY A 97 41.26 -11.10 22.51
N TYR A 98 40.12 -10.41 22.44
CA TYR A 98 38.85 -10.83 23.02
C TYR A 98 38.03 -11.68 22.06
N ASN A 99 37.36 -12.70 22.60
CA ASN A 99 36.45 -13.55 21.86
C ASN A 99 35.09 -12.85 21.71
N ILE A 100 34.69 -12.63 20.46
CA ILE A 100 33.44 -11.99 20.08
C ILE A 100 32.54 -13.04 19.44
N ARG A 101 31.36 -13.26 20.02
CA ARG A 101 30.36 -14.15 19.42
C ARG A 101 29.59 -13.42 18.32
N TYR A 102 29.25 -14.14 17.27
CA TYR A 102 28.28 -13.71 16.28
C TYR A 102 27.50 -14.91 15.73
N GLN A 103 26.33 -14.66 15.19
CA GLN A 103 25.54 -15.62 14.43
C GLN A 103 25.53 -15.21 12.96
N TYR A 104 25.44 -16.19 12.07
CA TYR A 104 25.38 -15.92 10.64
C TYR A 104 24.59 -16.98 9.87
N ALA A 105 24.00 -16.54 8.76
CA ALA A 105 23.29 -17.39 7.81
C ALA A 105 23.24 -16.72 6.43
N GLY A 106 22.97 -17.52 5.40
CA GLY A 106 22.90 -17.05 4.01
C GLY A 106 24.28 -16.91 3.36
N THR A 107 24.34 -17.14 2.05
CA THR A 107 25.59 -17.23 1.28
C THR A 107 25.66 -16.27 0.10
N SER A 108 24.53 -15.64 -0.26
CA SER A 108 24.41 -14.75 -1.41
C SER A 108 23.73 -13.44 -1.04
N GLY A 109 23.88 -12.44 -1.91
CA GLY A 109 23.29 -11.12 -1.72
C GLY A 109 24.09 -10.19 -0.80
N PRO A 110 23.59 -8.96 -0.62
CA PRO A 110 24.26 -7.96 0.21
C PRO A 110 24.36 -8.37 1.68
N ALA A 111 25.38 -7.85 2.37
CA ALA A 111 25.57 -8.17 3.78
C ALA A 111 24.65 -7.31 4.67
N LEU A 112 23.99 -7.96 5.62
CA LEU A 112 23.23 -7.32 6.70
C LEU A 112 23.94 -7.60 8.02
N VAL A 113 24.28 -6.57 8.78
CA VAL A 113 24.82 -6.70 10.12
C VAL A 113 23.77 -6.23 11.12
N LEU A 114 23.32 -7.13 12.00
CA LEU A 114 22.29 -6.91 13.00
C LEU A 114 22.95 -6.59 14.35
N ILE A 115 22.59 -5.45 14.93
CA ILE A 115 23.19 -4.91 16.16
C ILE A 115 22.12 -4.77 17.24
N HIS A 116 22.31 -5.49 18.34
CA HIS A 116 21.36 -5.54 19.45
C HIS A 116 21.43 -4.28 20.35
N GLY A 117 20.39 -4.11 21.18
CA GLY A 117 20.30 -3.06 22.19
C GLY A 117 21.03 -3.36 23.51
N PHE A 118 20.82 -2.51 24.50
CA PHE A 118 21.47 -2.63 25.81
C PHE A 118 21.04 -3.92 26.55
N GLY A 119 22.01 -4.66 27.11
CA GLY A 119 21.74 -5.86 27.91
C GLY A 119 21.27 -7.08 27.10
N ALA A 120 21.25 -6.97 25.78
CA ALA A 120 20.84 -8.01 24.85
C ALA A 120 22.04 -8.74 24.19
N ASN A 121 21.75 -9.57 23.20
CA ASN A 121 22.72 -10.30 22.39
C ASN A 121 22.11 -10.67 21.01
N SER A 122 22.92 -11.30 20.15
CA SER A 122 22.58 -11.75 18.80
C SER A 122 21.36 -12.67 18.73
N ASP A 123 21.07 -13.46 19.78
CA ASP A 123 19.92 -14.39 19.79
C ASP A 123 18.55 -13.65 19.81
N LEU A 124 18.53 -12.34 20.08
CA LEU A 124 17.32 -11.54 19.88
C LEU A 124 16.86 -11.52 18.41
N TRP A 125 17.78 -11.75 17.47
CA TRP A 125 17.50 -11.79 16.04
C TRP A 125 17.15 -13.18 15.52
N ARG A 126 16.98 -14.19 16.39
CA ARG A 126 16.75 -15.60 15.99
C ARG A 126 15.56 -15.82 15.05
N LYS A 127 14.54 -14.94 15.13
CA LYS A 127 13.37 -14.97 14.24
C LYS A 127 13.61 -14.24 12.91
N ASN A 128 14.61 -13.35 12.85
CA ASN A 128 14.95 -12.53 11.70
C ASN A 128 15.99 -13.21 10.81
N ILE A 129 17.03 -13.80 11.42
CA ILE A 129 18.18 -14.33 10.69
C ILE A 129 17.76 -15.35 9.61
N PRO A 130 16.92 -16.38 9.89
CA PRO A 130 16.55 -17.36 8.87
C PRO A 130 15.79 -16.74 7.69
N VAL A 131 14.88 -15.80 7.98
CA VAL A 131 14.03 -15.15 6.98
C VAL A 131 14.86 -14.23 6.07
N LEU A 132 15.74 -13.43 6.66
CA LEU A 132 16.61 -12.53 5.91
C LEU A 132 17.69 -13.30 5.13
N ALA A 133 18.14 -14.44 5.65
CA ALA A 133 19.18 -15.27 5.04
C ALA A 133 18.76 -15.95 3.72
N VAL A 134 17.46 -15.95 3.41
CA VAL A 134 16.96 -16.43 2.11
C VAL A 134 17.52 -15.59 0.95
N ALA A 135 17.70 -14.28 1.16
CA ALA A 135 18.12 -13.35 0.11
C ALA A 135 19.45 -12.62 0.42
N HIS A 136 19.96 -12.69 1.65
CA HIS A 136 21.09 -11.89 2.11
C HIS A 136 22.11 -12.72 2.90
N ARG A 137 23.34 -12.20 3.01
CA ARG A 137 24.33 -12.69 3.98
C ARG A 137 24.10 -11.96 5.30
N VAL A 138 23.58 -12.65 6.29
CA VAL A 138 23.14 -12.04 7.56
C VAL A 138 24.13 -12.38 8.65
N TYR A 139 24.54 -11.36 9.42
CA TYR A 139 25.43 -11.49 10.57
C TYR A 139 24.82 -10.75 11.76
N ALA A 140 24.63 -11.40 12.90
CA ALA A 140 24.23 -10.77 14.15
C ALA A 140 25.38 -10.85 15.15
N ILE A 141 25.87 -9.71 15.64
CA ILE A 141 27.08 -9.63 16.48
C ILE A 141 26.73 -9.37 17.94
N ASP A 142 27.40 -10.05 18.87
CA ASP A 142 27.40 -9.71 20.29
C ASP A 142 28.45 -8.61 20.53
N LEU A 143 28.00 -7.40 20.90
CA LEU A 143 28.91 -6.31 21.25
C LEU A 143 29.82 -6.69 22.42
N ILE A 144 31.07 -6.19 22.43
CA ILE A 144 32.00 -6.45 23.53
C ILE A 144 31.36 -6.06 24.87
N GLY A 145 31.43 -6.94 25.88
CA GLY A 145 30.77 -6.75 27.16
C GLY A 145 29.33 -7.28 27.25
N TYR A 146 28.73 -7.72 26.14
CA TYR A 146 27.36 -8.24 26.09
C TYR A 146 27.28 -9.65 25.51
N GLY A 147 26.13 -10.30 25.72
CA GLY A 147 25.90 -11.66 25.25
C GLY A 147 26.98 -12.62 25.69
N TYR A 148 27.42 -13.48 24.78
CA TYR A 148 28.51 -14.43 25.03
C TYR A 148 29.86 -13.94 24.51
N SER A 149 29.97 -12.66 24.14
CA SER A 149 31.28 -12.02 23.95
C SER A 149 31.97 -11.83 25.30
N ASP A 150 33.31 -11.76 25.26
CA ASP A 150 34.13 -11.51 26.44
C ASP A 150 33.72 -10.20 27.14
N LYS A 151 33.82 -10.19 28.47
CA LYS A 151 33.38 -9.09 29.34
C LYS A 151 34.56 -8.57 30.17
N PRO A 152 35.59 -7.97 29.54
CA PRO A 152 36.77 -7.53 30.26
C PRO A 152 36.40 -6.51 31.34
N ASN A 153 37.00 -6.68 32.52
CA ASN A 153 36.68 -5.86 33.69
C ASN A 153 37.03 -4.39 33.41
N PRO A 154 36.05 -3.46 33.42
CA PRO A 154 36.31 -2.04 33.16
C PRO A 154 37.37 -1.43 34.10
N ARG A 155 37.56 -2.00 35.29
CA ARG A 155 38.52 -1.50 36.30
C ARG A 155 39.96 -1.93 36.05
N GLU A 156 40.16 -2.97 35.24
CA GLU A 156 41.50 -3.50 34.91
C GLU A 156 42.04 -2.87 33.61
N ILE A 157 41.18 -2.22 32.84
CA ILE A 157 41.53 -1.51 31.61
C ILE A 157 41.85 -0.05 31.95
N ARG A 158 43.01 0.45 31.50
CA ARG A 158 43.51 1.79 31.84
C ARG A 158 42.80 2.94 31.12
N GLU A 159 42.00 2.63 30.10
CA GLU A 159 41.30 3.58 29.23
C GLU A 159 39.77 3.38 29.30
N ASN A 160 38.99 4.40 28.94
CA ASN A 160 37.53 4.27 28.82
C ASN A 160 37.21 3.31 27.69
N PHE A 161 36.93 2.06 28.03
CA PHE A 161 36.80 0.98 27.05
C PHE A 161 35.37 0.83 26.51
N TYR A 162 34.35 0.92 27.35
CA TYR A 162 32.95 0.74 26.93
C TYR A 162 32.32 2.06 26.47
N THR A 163 32.70 2.52 25.28
CA THR A 163 32.16 3.73 24.64
C THR A 163 31.58 3.44 23.25
N PHE A 164 30.81 4.39 22.71
CA PHE A 164 30.27 4.27 21.35
C PHE A 164 31.35 4.19 20.29
N GLU A 165 32.48 4.89 20.48
CA GLU A 165 33.62 4.83 19.59
C GLU A 165 34.24 3.43 19.59
N THR A 166 34.39 2.80 20.76
CA THR A 166 34.90 1.42 20.85
C THR A 166 33.96 0.43 20.17
N TRP A 167 32.65 0.51 20.40
CA TRP A 167 31.69 -0.37 19.70
C TRP A 167 31.59 -0.07 18.21
N GLY A 168 31.72 1.19 17.81
CA GLY A 168 31.77 1.58 16.39
C GLY A 168 33.00 1.02 15.70
N GLU A 169 34.17 1.06 16.35
CA GLU A 169 35.39 0.42 15.88
C GLU A 169 35.25 -1.10 15.81
N GLN A 170 34.63 -1.73 16.81
CA GLN A 170 34.34 -3.17 16.81
C GLN A 170 33.53 -3.54 15.57
N LEU A 171 32.46 -2.80 15.29
CA LEU A 171 31.58 -3.05 14.15
C LEU A 171 32.30 -2.87 12.81
N ASN A 172 33.10 -1.80 12.66
CA ASN A 172 33.87 -1.56 11.44
C ASN A 172 34.95 -2.62 11.22
N THR A 173 35.63 -3.06 12.28
CA THR A 173 36.64 -4.13 12.21
C THR A 173 35.98 -5.47 11.89
N PHE A 174 34.81 -5.75 12.47
CA PHE A 174 34.03 -6.94 12.14
C PHE A 174 33.63 -6.97 10.66
N CYS A 175 33.22 -5.82 10.11
CA CYS A 175 32.92 -5.70 8.69
C CYS A 175 34.16 -5.94 7.82
N ALA A 176 35.33 -5.51 8.27
CA ALA A 176 36.58 -5.69 7.53
C ALA A 176 37.10 -7.13 7.58
N GLU A 177 37.07 -7.78 8.75
CA GLU A 177 37.72 -9.07 8.97
C GLU A 177 36.79 -10.27 8.76
N VAL A 178 35.53 -10.16 9.18
CA VAL A 178 34.57 -11.27 9.17
C VAL A 178 33.58 -11.18 8.01
N VAL A 179 32.91 -10.03 7.85
CA VAL A 179 31.92 -9.85 6.76
C VAL A 179 32.61 -9.71 5.40
N GLN A 180 33.79 -9.10 5.39
CA GLN A 180 34.64 -8.87 4.22
C GLN A 180 33.93 -8.14 3.07
N SER A 181 32.95 -7.31 3.40
CA SER A 181 32.25 -6.45 2.47
C SER A 181 31.69 -5.21 3.17
N GLU A 182 31.26 -4.22 2.39
CA GLU A 182 30.34 -3.20 2.88
C GLU A 182 29.01 -3.86 3.27
N ALA A 183 28.30 -3.29 4.25
CA ALA A 183 27.07 -3.87 4.78
C ALA A 183 26.01 -2.82 5.10
N PHE A 184 24.76 -3.25 5.19
CA PHE A 184 23.68 -2.50 5.81
C PHE A 184 23.65 -2.80 7.30
N PHE A 185 23.48 -1.78 8.13
CA PHE A 185 23.39 -1.94 9.58
C PHE A 185 21.93 -1.90 10.00
N ILE A 186 21.47 -2.94 10.70
CA ILE A 186 20.13 -3.01 11.27
C ILE A 186 20.28 -2.97 12.79
N CYS A 187 19.85 -1.88 13.39
CA CYS A 187 20.26 -1.51 14.73
C CYS A 187 19.04 -1.29 15.62
N ASN A 188 19.01 -1.90 16.80
CA ASN A 188 17.96 -1.65 17.78
C ASN A 188 18.49 -0.85 18.99
N SER A 189 17.70 0.12 19.46
CA SER A 189 17.96 0.86 20.70
C SER A 189 19.37 1.47 20.72
N ILE A 190 20.19 1.15 21.72
CA ILE A 190 21.57 1.66 21.81
C ILE A 190 22.47 1.20 20.65
N GLY A 191 22.17 0.05 20.04
CA GLY A 191 22.83 -0.43 18.83
C GLY A 191 22.67 0.55 17.67
N GLY A 192 21.62 1.38 17.69
CA GLY A 192 21.42 2.48 16.74
C GLY A 192 22.53 3.52 16.82
N VAL A 193 22.88 3.95 18.04
CA VAL A 193 23.97 4.90 18.27
C VAL A 193 25.32 4.29 17.89
N VAL A 194 25.52 2.99 18.16
CA VAL A 194 26.71 2.25 17.70
C VAL A 194 26.81 2.23 16.17
N GLY A 195 25.72 1.91 15.47
CA GLY A 195 25.68 1.89 14.00
C GLY A 195 25.93 3.27 13.39
N LEU A 196 25.31 4.32 13.93
CA LEU A 196 25.57 5.71 13.53
C LEU A 196 27.04 6.09 13.75
N GLN A 197 27.60 5.77 14.92
CA GLN A 197 28.99 6.07 15.24
C GLN A 197 29.95 5.33 14.31
N ALA A 198 29.70 4.05 14.02
CA ALA A 198 30.50 3.27 13.06
C ALA A 198 30.48 3.89 11.66
N ALA A 199 29.30 4.31 11.18
CA ALA A 199 29.13 4.94 9.87
C ALA A 199 29.76 6.33 9.78
N VAL A 200 29.83 7.08 10.89
CA VAL A 200 30.59 8.35 10.95
C VAL A 200 32.10 8.10 10.89
N MET A 201 32.58 7.07 11.60
CA MET A 201 34.01 6.73 11.65
C MET A 201 34.54 6.18 10.31
N GLU A 202 33.79 5.29 9.66
CA GLU A 202 34.19 4.67 8.39
C GLU A 202 33.01 4.67 7.38
N PRO A 203 32.69 5.83 6.76
CA PRO A 203 31.53 5.97 5.88
C PRO A 203 31.49 4.99 4.71
N LYS A 204 32.66 4.53 4.24
CA LYS A 204 32.77 3.59 3.12
C LYS A 204 32.34 2.16 3.47
N LYS A 205 32.24 1.80 4.75
CA LYS A 205 31.87 0.44 5.18
C LYS A 205 30.36 0.25 5.32
N CYS A 206 29.61 1.34 5.47
CA CYS A 206 28.18 1.32 5.70
C CYS A 206 27.41 1.73 4.43
N LYS A 207 26.60 0.82 3.89
CA LYS A 207 25.73 1.11 2.73
C LYS A 207 24.46 1.86 3.10
N GLY A 208 24.02 1.75 4.35
CA GLY A 208 22.79 2.32 4.87
C GLY A 208 22.46 1.76 6.25
N ILE A 209 21.62 2.46 7.00
CA ILE A 209 21.29 2.13 8.39
C ILE A 209 19.78 2.04 8.55
N VAL A 210 19.29 1.00 9.23
CA VAL A 210 17.93 0.90 9.76
C VAL A 210 18.00 1.05 11.27
N LEU A 211 17.34 2.07 11.80
CA LEU A 211 17.23 2.35 13.24
C LEU A 211 15.87 1.89 13.74
N LEU A 212 15.85 0.88 14.61
CA LEU A 212 14.66 0.37 15.29
C LEU A 212 14.62 0.89 16.72
N ASP A 213 13.68 1.77 17.04
CA ASP A 213 13.47 2.31 18.39
C ASP A 213 14.78 2.82 19.02
N ILE A 214 15.55 3.62 18.26
CA ILE A 214 16.88 4.09 18.69
C ILE A 214 16.79 4.81 20.03
N SER A 215 17.74 4.53 20.93
CA SER A 215 17.70 5.15 22.25
C SER A 215 17.92 6.66 22.17
N LEU A 216 17.01 7.42 22.79
CA LEU A 216 17.10 8.87 22.92
C LEU A 216 18.17 9.29 23.93
N ARG A 217 18.74 8.34 24.67
CA ARG A 217 19.76 8.56 25.71
C ARG A 217 19.31 9.58 26.77
N MET A 218 18.10 9.44 27.32
CA MET A 218 17.53 10.39 28.29
C MET A 218 18.38 10.59 29.57
N LEU A 219 19.20 9.59 29.94
CA LEU A 219 20.15 9.69 31.06
C LEU A 219 21.47 10.41 30.71
N HIS A 220 21.64 10.89 29.48
CA HIS A 220 22.82 11.62 29.05
C HIS A 220 22.97 12.96 29.79
N SER A 221 24.19 13.35 30.09
CA SER A 221 24.51 14.56 30.88
C SER A 221 23.96 15.87 30.29
N LYS A 222 23.74 15.93 28.97
CA LYS A 222 23.09 17.06 28.26
C LYS A 222 21.57 17.10 28.40
N LYS A 223 20.91 15.95 28.65
CA LYS A 223 19.44 15.83 28.78
C LYS A 223 18.96 15.88 30.24
N GLN A 224 19.88 15.80 31.21
CA GLN A 224 19.57 15.89 32.63
C GLN A 224 19.31 17.35 33.10
N PRO A 225 18.27 17.60 33.92
CA PRO A 225 18.05 18.89 34.56
C PRO A 225 19.26 19.33 35.39
N TRP A 226 19.66 20.59 35.30
CA TRP A 226 20.89 21.09 35.93
C TRP A 226 20.94 20.85 37.45
N PHE A 227 19.78 20.88 38.13
CA PHE A 227 19.66 20.65 39.56
C PHE A 227 19.77 19.16 39.95
N ALA A 228 19.49 18.22 39.04
CA ALA A 228 19.54 16.78 39.31
C ALA A 228 20.95 16.18 39.11
N LYS A 229 21.84 16.88 38.41
CA LYS A 229 23.19 16.41 38.04
C LYS A 229 24.07 15.98 39.24
N PRO A 230 24.12 16.71 40.38
CA PRO A 230 24.95 16.31 41.52
C PRO A 230 24.46 15.01 42.18
N PHE A 231 23.14 14.85 42.29
CA PHE A 231 22.52 13.66 42.87
C PHE A 231 22.74 12.43 41.97
N ILE A 232 22.50 12.56 40.66
CA ILE A 232 22.70 11.46 39.70
C ILE A 232 24.17 11.05 39.64
N LYS A 233 25.12 11.99 39.61
CA LYS A 233 26.56 11.67 39.67
C LYS A 233 26.96 10.94 40.94
N SER A 234 26.39 11.32 42.08
CA SER A 234 26.66 10.66 43.37
C SER A 234 26.09 9.24 43.41
N PHE A 235 24.88 9.05 42.89
CA PHE A 235 24.23 7.75 42.75
C PHE A 235 24.98 6.83 41.77
N GLN A 236 25.40 7.35 40.61
CA GLN A 236 26.25 6.62 39.65
C GLN A 236 27.58 6.21 40.28
N SER A 237 28.23 7.11 41.03
CA SER A 237 29.47 6.79 41.75
C SER A 237 29.26 5.70 42.81
N LEU A 238 28.14 5.73 43.54
CA LEU A 238 27.79 4.71 44.53
C LEU A 238 27.58 3.33 43.88
N LEU A 239 26.80 3.27 42.78
CA LEU A 239 26.58 2.04 42.03
C LEU A 239 27.87 1.50 41.41
N ARG A 240 28.72 2.38 40.86
CA ARG A 240 29.96 1.99 40.19
C ARG A 240 31.07 1.53 41.14
N ASN A 241 31.15 2.11 42.35
CA ASN A 241 32.33 1.96 43.23
C ASN A 241 32.10 1.14 44.51
N THR A 242 30.92 0.57 44.74
CA THR A 242 30.61 -0.14 46.00
C THR A 242 29.98 -1.52 45.79
N VAL A 243 29.97 -2.34 46.85
CA VAL A 243 29.27 -3.64 46.91
C VAL A 243 27.76 -3.50 46.67
N VAL A 244 27.21 -2.30 46.90
CA VAL A 244 25.78 -1.98 46.67
C VAL A 244 25.39 -2.17 45.20
N GLY A 245 26.28 -1.85 44.24
CA GLY A 245 26.02 -2.09 42.82
C GLY A 245 25.88 -3.57 42.48
N LYS A 246 26.68 -4.44 43.11
CA LYS A 246 26.59 -5.90 42.93
C LYS A 246 25.32 -6.48 43.55
N LEU A 247 24.90 -5.97 44.71
CA LEU A 247 23.62 -6.34 45.33
C LEU A 247 22.42 -5.88 44.49
N PHE A 248 22.47 -4.66 43.94
CA PHE A 248 21.45 -4.14 43.02
C PHE A 248 21.34 -5.00 41.76
N PHE A 249 22.47 -5.33 41.12
CA PHE A 249 22.48 -6.19 39.94
C PHE A 249 21.91 -7.58 40.23
N ASN A 250 22.31 -8.22 41.33
CA ASN A 250 21.77 -9.53 41.70
C ASN A 250 20.26 -9.52 41.97
N ALA A 251 19.67 -8.37 42.35
CA ALA A 251 18.23 -8.22 42.50
C ALA A 251 17.49 -8.04 41.16
N VAL A 252 18.15 -7.51 40.12
CA VAL A 252 17.57 -7.34 38.78
C VAL A 252 17.89 -8.50 37.82
N ALA A 253 18.96 -9.26 38.08
CA ALA A 253 19.37 -10.43 37.31
C ALA A 253 18.69 -11.73 37.82
N THR A 254 17.35 -11.69 37.97
CA THR A 254 16.52 -12.86 38.28
C THR A 254 15.54 -13.14 37.15
N PRO A 255 15.08 -14.39 36.94
CA PRO A 255 14.09 -14.71 35.91
C PRO A 255 12.84 -13.84 36.00
N GLU A 256 12.32 -13.59 37.20
CA GLU A 256 11.13 -12.77 37.44
C GLU A 256 11.38 -11.29 37.10
N SER A 257 12.52 -10.73 37.52
CA SER A 257 12.87 -9.34 37.22
C SER A 257 13.08 -9.13 35.73
N VAL A 258 13.82 -10.02 35.06
CA VAL A 258 14.04 -9.97 33.60
C VAL A 258 12.71 -10.11 32.85
N LYS A 259 11.85 -11.06 33.25
CA LYS A 259 10.51 -11.21 32.66
C LYS A 259 9.67 -9.93 32.83
N ASN A 260 9.67 -9.32 34.01
CA ASN A 260 8.91 -8.10 34.27
C ASN A 260 9.42 -6.91 33.45
N ILE A 261 10.73 -6.80 33.23
CA ILE A 261 11.33 -5.77 32.36
C ILE A 261 10.95 -6.02 30.91
N LEU A 262 11.05 -7.26 30.42
CA LEU A 262 10.65 -7.61 29.06
C LEU A 262 9.16 -7.37 28.82
N CYS A 263 8.28 -7.68 29.76
CA CYS A 263 6.84 -7.36 29.67
C CYS A 263 6.56 -5.85 29.62
N GLN A 264 7.51 -4.99 30.04
CA GLN A 264 7.41 -3.56 29.81
C GLN A 264 7.94 -3.17 28.42
N CYS A 265 8.91 -3.89 27.85
CA CYS A 265 9.45 -3.59 26.53
C CYS A 265 8.48 -3.99 25.40
N TYR A 266 7.76 -5.10 25.57
CA TYR A 266 6.87 -5.66 24.55
C TYR A 266 5.43 -5.24 24.79
N HIS A 267 4.76 -4.74 23.74
CA HIS A 267 3.32 -4.48 23.77
C HIS A 267 2.53 -5.79 23.92
N ASP A 268 2.81 -6.77 23.06
CA ASP A 268 2.31 -8.13 23.21
C ASP A 268 3.16 -8.92 24.21
N THR A 269 2.72 -8.93 25.47
CA THR A 269 3.40 -9.67 26.54
C THR A 269 3.41 -11.19 26.32
N SER A 270 2.58 -11.75 25.42
CA SER A 270 2.61 -13.18 25.10
C SER A 270 3.89 -13.59 24.37
N ALA A 271 4.57 -12.64 23.71
CA ALA A 271 5.87 -12.83 23.08
C ALA A 271 7.02 -13.02 24.10
N VAL A 272 6.80 -12.70 25.39
CA VAL A 272 7.79 -12.86 26.47
C VAL A 272 7.80 -14.30 26.96
N THR A 273 8.40 -15.17 26.16
CA THR A 273 8.53 -16.60 26.45
C THR A 273 9.63 -16.88 27.48
N HIS A 274 9.60 -18.07 28.09
CA HIS A 274 10.68 -18.52 28.96
C HIS A 274 12.03 -18.56 28.23
N GLU A 275 12.03 -18.97 26.96
CA GLU A 275 13.21 -18.94 26.09
C GLU A 275 13.79 -17.52 25.98
N LEU A 276 12.95 -16.50 25.71
CA LEU A 276 13.41 -15.11 25.63
C LEU A 276 14.00 -14.61 26.95
N VAL A 277 13.39 -14.97 28.08
CA VAL A 277 13.92 -14.65 29.41
C VAL A 277 15.31 -15.28 29.60
N GLN A 278 15.51 -16.53 29.19
CA GLN A 278 16.80 -17.21 29.31
C GLN A 278 17.87 -16.62 28.39
N ILE A 279 17.50 -16.24 27.16
CA ILE A 279 18.41 -15.57 26.21
C ILE A 279 19.05 -14.33 26.83
N ILE A 280 18.28 -13.55 27.60
CA ILE A 280 18.79 -12.34 28.27
C ILE A 280 19.51 -12.69 29.59
N LEU A 281 18.91 -13.57 30.40
CA LEU A 281 19.40 -13.85 31.74
C LEU A 281 20.75 -14.57 31.75
N GLN A 282 20.91 -15.64 30.95
CA GLN A 282 22.09 -16.52 31.00
C GLN A 282 23.42 -15.78 30.81
N PRO A 283 23.64 -15.02 29.73
CA PRO A 283 24.88 -14.25 29.57
C PRO A 283 25.03 -13.14 30.62
N GLY A 284 23.93 -12.67 31.21
CA GLY A 284 23.94 -11.72 32.33
C GLY A 284 24.49 -12.30 33.64
N LEU A 285 24.60 -13.64 33.75
CA LEU A 285 25.18 -14.33 34.89
C LEU A 285 26.68 -14.63 34.73
N ASP A 286 27.26 -14.37 33.55
CA ASP A 286 28.67 -14.62 33.29
C ASP A 286 29.59 -13.75 34.18
N PRO A 287 30.78 -14.26 34.55
CA PRO A 287 31.79 -13.45 35.23
C PRO A 287 32.07 -12.15 34.46
N GLY A 288 32.04 -11.03 35.17
CA GLY A 288 32.25 -9.69 34.61
C GLY A 288 31.00 -8.98 34.07
N ALA A 289 29.88 -9.69 33.85
CA ALA A 289 28.65 -9.09 33.31
C ALA A 289 28.10 -7.95 34.19
N VAL A 290 28.12 -8.14 35.51
CA VAL A 290 27.71 -7.10 36.47
C VAL A 290 28.57 -5.84 36.38
N ASP A 291 29.89 -6.00 36.23
CA ASP A 291 30.82 -4.88 36.21
C ASP A 291 30.65 -4.07 34.91
N VAL A 292 30.44 -4.74 33.77
CA VAL A 292 30.11 -4.08 32.48
C VAL A 292 28.74 -3.40 32.52
N PHE A 293 27.72 -4.08 33.06
CA PHE A 293 26.38 -3.50 33.19
C PHE A 293 26.41 -2.20 33.99
N LEU A 294 27.08 -2.21 35.15
CA LEU A 294 27.23 -1.04 36.01
C LEU A 294 28.03 0.09 35.34
N GLU A 295 29.05 -0.25 34.57
CA GLU A 295 29.84 0.72 33.81
C GLU A 295 28.98 1.46 32.79
N PHE A 296 28.15 0.74 32.03
CA PHE A 296 27.32 1.35 31.00
C PHE A 296 26.14 2.17 31.57
N ILE A 297 25.42 1.70 32.59
CA ILE A 297 24.32 2.50 33.16
C ILE A 297 24.82 3.82 33.78
N CYS A 298 26.10 3.87 34.16
CA CYS A 298 26.77 5.08 34.66
C CYS A 298 27.37 5.93 33.52
N TYR A 299 27.39 5.43 32.29
CA TYR A 299 27.93 6.12 31.13
C TYR A 299 26.99 7.22 30.63
N SER A 300 27.22 8.43 31.15
CA SER A 300 26.43 9.64 30.85
C SER A 300 27.08 10.58 29.82
N GLY A 301 28.20 10.16 29.20
CA GLY A 301 28.93 10.89 28.14
C GLY A 301 28.75 10.27 26.75
N GLY A 302 29.51 10.72 25.75
CA GLY A 302 29.45 10.21 24.36
C GLY A 302 28.40 10.91 23.47
N PRO A 303 28.29 10.51 22.20
CA PRO A 303 27.44 11.17 21.21
C PRO A 303 25.93 10.90 21.43
N LEU A 304 25.10 11.88 21.06
CA LEU A 304 23.64 11.70 20.93
C LEU A 304 23.27 11.34 19.47
N PRO A 305 22.15 10.63 19.23
CA PRO A 305 21.68 10.36 17.87
C PRO A 305 21.58 11.62 17.01
N GLU A 306 21.00 12.70 17.54
CA GLU A 306 20.85 14.00 16.88
C GLU A 306 22.18 14.69 16.53
N GLU A 307 23.28 14.29 17.17
CA GLU A 307 24.63 14.81 16.88
C GLU A 307 25.31 14.01 15.77
N LEU A 308 24.97 12.71 15.64
CA LEU A 308 25.55 11.82 14.64
C LEU A 308 24.81 11.84 13.31
N LEU A 309 23.47 11.93 13.35
CA LEU A 309 22.65 11.90 12.14
C LEU A 309 23.13 12.90 11.06
N PRO A 310 23.42 14.18 11.36
CA PRO A 310 23.92 15.13 10.34
C PRO A 310 25.30 14.76 9.74
N LEU A 311 26.07 13.90 10.40
CA LEU A 311 27.43 13.53 10.00
C LEU A 311 27.47 12.28 9.14
N VAL A 312 26.45 11.42 9.24
CA VAL A 312 26.33 10.18 8.46
C VAL A 312 26.20 10.51 6.97
N LYS A 313 26.87 9.72 6.12
CA LYS A 313 26.89 9.93 4.66
C LYS A 313 26.05 8.93 3.87
N CYS A 314 25.63 7.84 4.51
CA CYS A 314 24.74 6.86 3.91
C CYS A 314 23.27 7.14 4.27
N PRO A 315 22.30 6.62 3.49
CA PRO A 315 20.88 6.72 3.81
C PRO A 315 20.53 6.08 5.17
N VAL A 316 19.63 6.71 5.91
CA VAL A 316 19.10 6.21 7.19
C VAL A 316 17.58 6.03 7.08
N LEU A 317 17.09 4.85 7.45
CA LEU A 317 15.68 4.59 7.70
C LEU A 317 15.45 4.52 9.21
N VAL A 318 14.39 5.17 9.69
CA VAL A 318 13.96 5.04 11.09
C VAL A 318 12.65 4.27 11.14
N ALA A 319 12.55 3.26 11.99
CA ALA A 319 11.31 2.57 12.31
C ALA A 319 11.08 2.54 13.82
N TRP A 320 9.83 2.69 14.24
CA TRP A 320 9.48 2.91 15.65
C TRP A 320 8.19 2.20 16.04
N GLY A 321 8.19 1.49 17.16
CA GLY A 321 7.01 0.91 17.78
C GLY A 321 6.02 1.98 18.24
N GLU A 322 4.79 1.95 17.73
CA GLU A 322 3.75 2.92 18.13
C GLU A 322 3.46 2.85 19.65
N LYS A 323 3.60 1.66 20.25
CA LYS A 323 3.35 1.39 21.66
C LYS A 323 4.64 1.26 22.46
N ASP A 324 5.77 1.79 21.98
CA ASP A 324 7.02 1.82 22.75
C ASP A 324 6.83 2.64 24.05
N PRO A 325 6.89 2.00 25.23
CA PRO A 325 6.69 2.70 26.49
C PRO A 325 7.98 3.29 27.07
N TRP A 326 9.14 2.99 26.49
CA TRP A 326 10.45 3.45 26.94
C TRP A 326 10.88 4.70 26.20
N GLU A 327 10.71 4.71 24.88
CA GLU A 327 11.08 5.82 24.02
C GLU A 327 9.83 6.25 23.20
N PRO A 328 9.05 7.24 23.66
CA PRO A 328 7.79 7.62 23.02
C PRO A 328 7.95 7.97 21.54
N VAL A 329 7.09 7.41 20.69
CA VAL A 329 7.11 7.61 19.23
C VAL A 329 7.04 9.07 18.84
N GLU A 330 6.36 9.92 19.62
CA GLU A 330 6.27 11.36 19.38
C GLU A 330 7.64 12.04 19.40
N LEU A 331 8.55 11.57 20.26
CA LEU A 331 9.93 12.06 20.31
C LEU A 331 10.75 11.49 19.14
N GLY A 332 10.54 10.21 18.82
CA GLY A 332 11.19 9.55 17.68
C GLY A 332 10.90 10.24 16.35
N ARG A 333 9.66 10.71 16.13
CA ARG A 333 9.24 11.43 14.91
C ARG A 333 10.08 12.67 14.61
N ALA A 334 10.71 13.29 15.61
CA ALA A 334 11.61 14.41 15.38
C ALA A 334 12.81 14.03 14.50
N TYR A 335 13.24 12.76 14.52
CA TYR A 335 14.33 12.28 13.67
C TYR A 335 13.99 12.27 12.17
N ALA A 336 12.70 12.25 11.79
CA ALA A 336 12.28 12.35 10.40
C ALA A 336 12.68 13.71 9.75
N SER A 337 12.99 14.71 10.56
CA SER A 337 13.39 16.04 10.07
C SER A 337 14.81 16.10 9.51
N PHE A 338 15.71 15.18 9.91
CA PHE A 338 17.11 15.20 9.47
C PHE A 338 17.25 14.80 7.99
N ASP A 339 18.09 15.50 7.24
CA ASP A 339 18.29 15.28 5.80
C ASP A 339 18.78 13.87 5.45
N THR A 340 19.51 13.23 6.37
CA THR A 340 20.03 11.87 6.20
C THR A 340 18.96 10.80 6.42
N VAL A 341 17.81 11.15 7.01
CA VAL A 341 16.70 10.23 7.28
C VAL A 341 15.74 10.25 6.09
N GLU A 342 15.73 9.16 5.34
CA GLU A 342 14.94 9.01 4.12
C GLU A 342 13.44 8.84 4.41
N ASP A 343 13.12 8.14 5.51
CA ASP A 343 11.75 7.82 5.89
C ASP A 343 11.65 7.50 7.40
N PHE A 344 10.46 7.67 7.96
CA PHE A 344 10.12 7.34 9.34
C PHE A 344 8.89 6.44 9.36
N VAL A 345 9.10 5.17 9.64
CA VAL A 345 8.05 4.15 9.66
C VAL A 345 7.54 3.95 11.09
N VAL A 346 6.21 4.00 11.25
CA VAL A 346 5.56 3.64 12.51
C VAL A 346 5.09 2.19 12.42
N LEU A 347 5.43 1.39 13.42
CA LEU A 347 5.05 -0.01 13.54
C LEU A 347 3.83 -0.12 14.47
N PRO A 348 2.61 -0.34 13.94
CA PRO A 348 1.39 -0.36 14.73
C PRO A 348 1.40 -1.52 15.72
N ASP A 349 0.93 -1.28 16.95
CA ASP A 349 0.85 -2.29 18.02
C ASP A 349 2.19 -2.96 18.40
N VAL A 350 3.32 -2.33 18.06
CA VAL A 350 4.68 -2.80 18.40
C VAL A 350 5.27 -1.97 19.54
N GLY A 351 5.99 -2.62 20.46
CA GLY A 351 6.75 -1.99 21.55
C GLY A 351 8.24 -1.73 21.22
N HIS A 352 9.10 -1.62 22.22
CA HIS A 352 10.52 -1.22 22.10
C HIS A 352 11.44 -2.22 21.36
N CYS A 353 11.02 -3.49 21.25
CA CYS A 353 11.82 -4.57 20.66
C CYS A 353 11.10 -5.23 19.47
N PRO A 354 10.98 -4.55 18.30
CA PRO A 354 10.24 -5.06 17.14
C PRO A 354 10.70 -6.43 16.61
N GLN A 355 11.98 -6.76 16.85
CA GLN A 355 12.60 -8.01 16.40
C GLN A 355 12.09 -9.28 17.12
N GLY A 356 11.44 -9.15 18.29
CA GLY A 356 10.94 -10.33 19.03
C GLY A 356 9.61 -10.91 18.54
N LEU A 357 8.90 -10.21 17.66
CA LEU A 357 7.63 -10.66 17.09
C LEU A 357 7.87 -11.58 15.88
N ASN A 358 6.91 -12.48 15.58
CA ASN A 358 6.94 -13.25 14.34
C ASN A 358 6.83 -12.29 13.16
N LEU A 359 7.91 -12.12 12.42
CA LEU A 359 8.00 -11.19 11.29
C LEU A 359 7.10 -11.59 10.11
N MET A 360 6.63 -12.85 10.08
CA MET A 360 5.74 -13.40 9.06
C MET A 360 4.27 -13.01 9.29
N GLU A 361 3.85 -12.72 10.54
CA GLU A 361 2.45 -12.35 10.84
C GLU A 361 2.22 -10.83 10.89
N ASN A 362 3.25 -10.03 11.22
CA ASN A 362 3.12 -8.58 11.48
C ASN A 362 3.89 -7.65 10.51
N GLY A 363 4.33 -8.11 9.33
CA GLY A 363 4.87 -7.21 8.28
C GLY A 363 6.29 -6.64 8.48
N ASN A 364 6.99 -6.95 9.58
CA ASN A 364 8.31 -6.37 9.90
C ASN A 364 9.50 -6.96 9.09
N ALA A 365 9.42 -8.22 8.62
CA ALA A 365 10.43 -8.75 7.68
C ALA A 365 10.29 -8.10 6.29
N ARG A 366 9.05 -7.75 5.92
CA ARG A 366 8.74 -6.97 4.72
C ARG A 366 9.42 -5.61 4.78
N LEU A 367 9.29 -4.89 5.89
CA LEU A 367 9.98 -3.61 6.11
C LEU A 367 11.50 -3.71 6.01
N THR A 368 12.15 -4.70 6.61
CA THR A 368 13.62 -4.82 6.53
C THR A 368 14.10 -5.27 5.15
N ASN A 369 13.38 -6.17 4.48
CA ASN A 369 13.74 -6.64 3.14
C ASN A 369 13.40 -5.61 2.06
N GLU A 370 12.20 -5.02 2.07
CA GLU A 370 11.75 -3.94 1.17
C GLU A 370 12.56 -2.66 1.39
N SER A 371 12.91 -2.31 2.63
CA SER A 371 13.77 -1.14 2.89
C SER A 371 15.22 -1.37 2.49
N CYS A 372 15.76 -2.57 2.71
CA CYS A 372 17.09 -2.92 2.18
C CYS A 372 17.09 -2.94 0.65
N GLN A 373 16.03 -3.45 0.01
CA GLN A 373 15.85 -3.41 -1.45
C GLN A 373 15.65 -1.99 -1.97
N ALA A 374 14.90 -1.12 -1.27
CA ALA A 374 14.70 0.28 -1.62
C ALA A 374 16.00 1.09 -1.49
N MET A 375 16.77 0.85 -0.41
CA MET A 375 18.10 1.46 -0.22
C MET A 375 19.14 0.91 -1.21
N GLN A 376 19.09 -0.38 -1.56
CA GLN A 376 19.94 -0.98 -2.60
C GLN A 376 19.61 -0.46 -3.99
N LYS A 377 18.32 -0.34 -4.36
CA LYS A 377 17.90 0.25 -5.64
C LYS A 377 18.42 1.68 -5.81
N LYS A 378 18.44 2.49 -4.74
CA LYS A 378 19.02 3.85 -4.75
C LYS A 378 20.55 3.88 -4.88
N ASN A 379 21.30 3.03 -4.16
CA ASN A 379 22.77 2.98 -4.25
C ASN A 379 23.28 2.35 -5.56
N THR A 380 22.51 1.43 -6.16
CA THR A 380 22.85 0.83 -7.45
C THR A 380 22.62 1.83 -8.60
N TYR A 381 21.73 2.82 -8.43
CA TYR A 381 21.46 3.84 -9.45
C TYR A 381 22.61 4.85 -9.64
N SER A 382 23.46 5.06 -8.62
CA SER A 382 24.63 5.95 -8.71
C SER A 382 25.88 5.26 -9.28
N GLN A 383 26.02 3.94 -9.11
CA GLN A 383 27.18 3.16 -9.58
C GLN A 383 26.95 2.36 -10.88
N SER A 384 25.71 2.09 -11.28
CA SER A 384 25.39 1.30 -12.49
C SER A 384 25.63 2.01 -13.83
N ARG A 385 26.19 3.23 -13.82
CA ARG A 385 26.62 3.92 -15.04
C ARG A 385 28.06 3.67 -15.45
N GLU A 386 28.87 2.97 -14.65
CA GLU A 386 30.30 2.78 -14.98
C GLU A 386 30.76 1.34 -15.27
N LEU A 387 29.97 0.29 -15.02
CA LEU A 387 30.42 -1.09 -15.31
C LEU A 387 29.31 -1.91 -15.99
N THR A 388 29.52 -2.11 -17.29
CA THR A 388 28.73 -2.95 -18.20
C THR A 388 28.67 -4.41 -17.78
N GLY A 389 27.45 -4.99 -17.82
CA GLY A 389 27.20 -6.41 -18.14
C GLY A 389 26.95 -7.38 -16.96
N GLY A 390 25.69 -7.79 -16.75
CA GLY A 390 25.36 -9.01 -15.97
C GLY A 390 24.02 -9.04 -15.22
N THR A 391 22.96 -9.50 -15.90
CA THR A 391 21.75 -10.22 -15.43
C THR A 391 21.09 -9.86 -14.08
N GLY A 392 20.32 -8.77 -14.06
CA GLY A 392 18.97 -8.81 -13.49
C GLY A 392 18.00 -9.16 -14.62
N THR A 393 16.88 -9.84 -14.34
CA THR A 393 15.88 -10.22 -15.35
C THR A 393 15.25 -8.96 -15.95
N THR A 394 15.97 -8.38 -16.90
CA THR A 394 15.49 -7.42 -17.88
C THR A 394 14.59 -8.20 -18.82
N VAL A 395 13.40 -7.66 -19.08
CA VAL A 395 12.57 -8.15 -20.19
C VAL A 395 13.41 -7.91 -21.44
N SER A 396 14.03 -8.96 -21.97
CA SER A 396 14.82 -8.87 -23.19
C SER A 396 13.87 -8.67 -24.36
N VAL A 397 13.97 -7.53 -25.04
CA VAL A 397 13.17 -7.21 -26.23
C VAL A 397 14.10 -6.84 -27.38
N SER A 398 13.68 -7.23 -28.58
CA SER A 398 14.20 -6.79 -29.88
C SER A 398 14.53 -5.29 -29.92
N GLU A 399 15.61 -4.93 -30.62
CA GLU A 399 16.26 -3.61 -30.59
C GLU A 399 15.42 -2.44 -31.15
N ASP A 400 14.26 -2.69 -31.76
CA ASP A 400 13.55 -1.75 -32.64
C ASP A 400 12.33 -1.00 -32.03
N GLY A 401 11.93 -1.26 -30.77
CA GLY A 401 10.74 -0.63 -30.13
C GLY A 401 11.05 0.57 -29.21
N GLY A 402 10.11 1.53 -29.06
CA GLY A 402 10.28 2.73 -28.22
C GLY A 402 9.94 2.60 -26.72
N PHE A 403 9.41 1.45 -26.30
CA PHE A 403 9.10 1.11 -24.90
C PHE A 403 10.36 0.79 -24.09
N ASP A 404 10.38 1.15 -22.80
CA ASP A 404 11.47 0.85 -21.85
C ASP A 404 12.85 1.40 -22.29
N LYS A 405 12.86 2.61 -22.88
CA LYS A 405 14.09 3.30 -23.31
C LYS A 405 14.58 4.36 -22.32
N GLY A 406 13.86 4.59 -21.23
CA GLY A 406 14.17 5.60 -20.21
C GLY A 406 13.93 7.06 -20.63
N SER A 407 13.47 7.30 -21.85
CA SER A 407 13.09 8.62 -22.40
C SER A 407 11.99 8.47 -23.45
N ILE A 408 11.12 9.48 -23.58
CA ILE A 408 10.05 9.54 -24.58
C ILE A 408 10.08 10.90 -25.26
N ASP A 409 9.96 10.94 -26.59
CA ASP A 409 9.85 12.18 -27.35
C ASP A 409 8.37 12.57 -27.57
N LEU A 410 8.00 13.76 -27.08
CA LEU A 410 6.67 14.34 -27.19
C LEU A 410 6.47 15.18 -28.46
N GLY A 411 7.35 15.04 -29.46
CA GLY A 411 7.31 15.76 -30.73
C GLY A 411 8.35 16.88 -30.82
N GLY A 412 9.57 16.62 -30.38
CA GLY A 412 10.68 17.56 -30.22
C GLY A 412 10.97 17.93 -28.76
N LEU A 413 10.07 17.61 -27.83
CA LEU A 413 10.31 17.73 -26.38
C LEU A 413 10.54 16.34 -25.81
N GLU A 414 11.81 15.99 -25.60
CA GLU A 414 12.18 14.72 -25.00
C GLU A 414 12.06 14.80 -23.48
N VAL A 415 11.38 13.84 -22.87
CA VAL A 415 11.16 13.77 -21.42
C VAL A 415 11.75 12.51 -20.82
N ARG A 416 12.12 12.59 -19.54
CA ARG A 416 12.60 11.45 -18.73
C ARG A 416 11.99 11.48 -17.34
N GLN A 417 11.73 10.30 -16.78
CA GLN A 417 11.34 10.15 -15.38
C GLN A 417 12.58 10.27 -14.47
N VAL A 418 12.46 11.11 -13.44
CA VAL A 418 13.39 11.16 -12.31
C VAL A 418 12.64 10.68 -11.08
N THR A 419 13.13 9.61 -10.47
CA THR A 419 12.56 8.96 -9.28
C THR A 419 13.39 9.19 -8.01
N THR A 420 14.51 9.90 -8.14
CA THR A 420 15.41 10.26 -7.04
C THR A 420 15.30 11.75 -6.74
N PHE A 421 15.34 12.07 -5.45
CA PHE A 421 14.99 13.39 -4.97
C PHE A 421 15.91 13.85 -3.85
N ALA A 422 16.18 15.15 -3.81
CA ALA A 422 16.69 15.83 -2.62
C ALA A 422 15.50 16.39 -1.83
N LYS A 423 15.43 16.06 -0.55
CA LYS A 423 14.46 16.65 0.38
C LYS A 423 14.73 18.16 0.48
N VAL A 424 13.68 18.97 0.35
CA VAL A 424 13.77 20.43 0.52
C VAL A 424 13.12 20.87 1.83
N TRP A 425 11.90 20.40 2.08
CA TRP A 425 11.16 20.74 3.29
C TRP A 425 10.17 19.63 3.66
N SER A 426 9.93 19.44 4.95
CA SER A 426 8.94 18.49 5.48
C SER A 426 8.22 19.09 6.67
N THR A 427 6.94 18.79 6.80
CA THR A 427 6.15 19.06 8.01
C THR A 427 5.50 17.77 8.50
N THR A 428 5.34 17.64 9.82
CA THR A 428 4.56 16.56 10.46
C THR A 428 3.16 17.01 10.87
N GLN A 429 2.78 18.25 10.55
CA GLN A 429 1.47 18.81 10.87
C GLN A 429 0.56 18.84 9.64
N GLY A 430 -0.73 18.55 9.85
CA GLY A 430 -1.73 18.54 8.78
C GLY A 430 -1.58 17.33 7.85
N GLY A 431 -2.10 17.45 6.63
CA GLY A 431 -1.95 16.42 5.58
C GLY A 431 -2.79 15.16 5.83
N GLN A 432 -2.59 14.14 5.00
CA GLN A 432 -3.31 12.87 5.14
C GLN A 432 -2.94 12.19 6.46
N ASP A 433 -3.96 11.68 7.16
CA ASP A 433 -3.85 11.02 8.47
C ASP A 433 -3.19 11.88 9.57
N GLY A 434 -3.04 13.19 9.34
CA GLY A 434 -2.36 14.10 10.28
C GLY A 434 -0.85 13.89 10.37
N LEU A 435 -0.23 13.23 9.38
CA LEU A 435 1.21 12.92 9.37
C LEU A 435 2.06 13.94 8.60
N GLY A 436 1.43 14.95 8.02
CA GLY A 436 2.06 15.99 7.22
C GLY A 436 2.53 15.50 5.84
N ALA A 437 3.48 16.24 5.25
CA ALA A 437 3.97 16.02 3.89
C ALA A 437 5.43 16.41 3.75
N THR A 438 6.09 15.84 2.74
CA THR A 438 7.47 16.17 2.36
C THR A 438 7.53 16.60 0.89
N PHE A 439 8.36 17.62 0.66
CA PHE A 439 8.53 18.31 -0.61
C PHE A 439 9.98 18.20 -1.07
N PHE A 440 10.13 17.95 -2.35
CA PHE A 440 11.32 17.36 -2.92
C PHE A 440 11.71 18.03 -4.22
N LYS A 441 13.01 18.24 -4.43
CA LYS A 441 13.58 18.64 -5.72
C LYS A 441 14.13 17.40 -6.43
N PRO A 442 13.86 17.19 -7.73
CA PRO A 442 14.50 16.09 -8.47
C PRO A 442 16.02 16.22 -8.47
N SER A 443 16.72 15.14 -8.11
CA SER A 443 18.18 15.13 -8.04
C SER A 443 18.76 13.70 -8.08
N PRO A 444 19.83 13.42 -8.86
CA PRO A 444 20.43 14.31 -9.84
C PRO A 444 19.56 14.45 -11.10
N VAL A 445 19.67 15.59 -11.79
CA VAL A 445 19.02 15.79 -13.09
C VAL A 445 19.94 15.27 -14.20
N PRO A 446 19.46 14.43 -15.14
CA PRO A 446 20.26 13.96 -16.27
C PRO A 446 20.86 15.11 -17.09
N ALA A 447 22.11 14.94 -17.54
CA ALA A 447 22.80 15.96 -18.33
C ALA A 447 22.00 16.38 -19.58
N GLY A 448 21.84 17.70 -19.77
CA GLY A 448 21.07 18.28 -20.87
C GLY A 448 19.56 18.34 -20.66
N PHE A 449 19.04 17.81 -19.54
CA PHE A 449 17.63 17.94 -19.16
C PHE A 449 17.43 19.07 -18.16
N SER A 450 16.25 19.67 -18.19
CA SER A 450 15.82 20.76 -17.32
C SER A 450 14.67 20.31 -16.42
N VAL A 451 14.65 20.81 -15.18
CA VAL A 451 13.56 20.58 -14.23
C VAL A 451 12.32 21.36 -14.67
N LEU A 452 11.15 20.74 -14.58
CA LEU A 452 9.86 21.37 -14.94
C LEU A 452 9.01 21.73 -13.71
N GLY A 453 9.32 21.12 -12.56
CA GLY A 453 8.67 21.37 -11.27
C GLY A 453 9.23 20.44 -10.18
N HIS A 454 8.82 20.67 -8.95
CA HIS A 454 9.17 19.85 -7.79
C HIS A 454 8.13 18.75 -7.53
N TYR A 455 8.51 17.79 -6.68
CA TYR A 455 7.66 16.68 -6.25
C TYR A 455 7.17 16.89 -4.82
N ALA A 456 6.00 16.35 -4.50
CA ALA A 456 5.45 16.37 -3.15
C ALA A 456 4.71 15.07 -2.86
N GLN A 457 4.77 14.61 -1.61
CA GLN A 457 3.96 13.49 -1.16
C GLN A 457 3.58 13.60 0.32
N PRO A 458 2.47 12.96 0.73
CA PRO A 458 2.17 12.73 2.13
C PRO A 458 3.26 11.89 2.82
N ASN A 459 3.44 12.09 4.13
CA ASN A 459 4.40 11.31 4.94
C ASN A 459 3.85 9.95 5.41
N ASN A 460 2.58 9.63 5.10
CA ASN A 460 1.97 8.34 5.45
C ASN A 460 2.37 7.20 4.48
N ARG A 461 3.32 7.48 3.57
CA ARG A 461 3.85 6.52 2.60
C ARG A 461 5.34 6.74 2.37
N SER A 462 6.06 5.67 2.08
CA SER A 462 7.46 5.74 1.64
C SER A 462 7.58 6.48 0.30
N LEU A 463 8.77 7.03 0.04
CA LEU A 463 9.04 7.78 -1.19
C LEU A 463 8.83 6.91 -2.44
N PHE A 464 7.75 7.17 -3.16
CA PHE A 464 7.31 6.38 -4.30
C PHE A 464 6.62 7.30 -5.32
N GLY A 465 7.41 7.79 -6.29
CA GLY A 465 6.95 8.74 -7.28
C GLY A 465 8.03 9.15 -8.27
N HIS A 466 7.64 9.99 -9.22
CA HIS A 466 8.54 10.52 -10.23
C HIS A 466 8.13 11.93 -10.62
N VAL A 467 9.05 12.69 -11.21
CA VAL A 467 8.75 13.89 -12.00
C VAL A 467 9.36 13.76 -13.39
N LEU A 468 8.75 14.40 -14.37
CA LEU A 468 9.33 14.53 -15.70
C LEU A 468 10.28 15.72 -15.77
N VAL A 469 11.48 15.47 -16.30
CA VAL A 469 12.43 16.49 -16.73
C VAL A 469 12.44 16.54 -18.26
N GLY A 470 12.65 17.72 -18.84
CA GLY A 470 12.51 17.94 -20.28
C GLY A 470 13.79 18.42 -20.95
N ARG A 471 13.98 18.04 -22.23
CA ARG A 471 15.04 18.51 -23.12
C ARG A 471 14.44 18.89 -24.47
N ASP A 472 14.79 20.08 -24.96
CA ASP A 472 14.43 20.49 -26.32
C ASP A 472 15.36 19.80 -27.33
N THR A 473 14.78 19.00 -28.21
CA THR A 473 15.46 18.30 -29.31
C THR A 473 15.00 18.78 -30.69
N SER A 474 14.12 19.79 -30.75
CA SER A 474 13.59 20.36 -31.99
C SER A 474 14.64 21.10 -32.84
N GLY A 475 15.82 21.35 -32.27
CA GLY A 475 16.88 22.16 -32.89
C GLY A 475 16.63 23.68 -32.84
N THR A 476 15.47 24.12 -32.34
CA THR A 476 15.14 25.55 -32.23
C THR A 476 15.52 26.17 -30.87
N GLY A 477 15.63 25.34 -29.82
CA GLY A 477 15.85 25.80 -28.45
C GLY A 477 14.68 26.60 -27.87
N ALA A 478 13.52 26.59 -28.53
CA ALA A 478 12.37 27.43 -28.21
C ALA A 478 11.26 26.68 -27.44
N LEU A 479 11.40 25.38 -27.16
CA LEU A 479 10.37 24.62 -26.44
C LEU A 479 10.43 24.83 -24.92
N LEU A 480 11.60 25.14 -24.38
CA LEU A 480 11.85 25.35 -22.96
C LEU A 480 12.48 26.71 -22.73
N VAL A 481 11.93 27.49 -21.80
CA VAL A 481 12.42 28.84 -21.48
C VAL A 481 12.49 29.06 -19.99
N ALA A 482 13.40 29.92 -19.53
CA ALA A 482 13.41 30.36 -18.15
C ALA A 482 12.12 31.11 -17.80
N PRO A 483 11.55 30.95 -16.59
CA PRO A 483 10.51 31.85 -16.10
C PRO A 483 11.05 33.28 -16.01
N VAL A 484 10.16 34.26 -16.19
CA VAL A 484 10.51 35.69 -16.08
C VAL A 484 10.64 36.14 -14.62
N ASP A 485 9.92 35.48 -13.71
CA ASP A 485 9.98 35.73 -12.27
C ASP A 485 9.37 34.55 -11.49
N TYR A 486 9.42 34.61 -10.16
CA TYR A 486 8.73 33.71 -9.24
C TYR A 486 7.83 34.49 -8.29
N ALA A 487 6.56 34.12 -8.23
CA ALA A 487 5.61 34.65 -7.26
C ALA A 487 5.63 33.76 -6.01
N LEU A 488 5.85 34.36 -4.83
CA LEU A 488 5.74 33.64 -3.56
C LEU A 488 4.28 33.29 -3.30
N VAL A 489 3.99 32.00 -3.15
CA VAL A 489 2.66 31.48 -2.82
C VAL A 489 2.46 31.44 -1.32
N TRP A 490 3.44 30.87 -0.61
CA TRP A 490 3.37 30.66 0.84
C TRP A 490 4.77 30.43 1.43
N SER A 491 4.91 30.70 2.72
CA SER A 491 6.10 30.36 3.51
C SER A 491 5.67 29.68 4.78
N SER A 492 6.40 28.65 5.18
CA SER A 492 6.12 27.89 6.38
C SER A 492 6.30 28.74 7.64
N PRO A 493 5.54 28.48 8.71
CA PRO A 493 5.64 29.24 9.96
C PRO A 493 7.03 29.15 10.61
N ASP A 494 7.76 28.06 10.39
CA ASP A 494 9.14 27.86 10.84
C ASP A 494 10.18 28.57 9.96
N GLY A 495 9.77 29.15 8.83
CA GLY A 495 10.65 29.83 7.87
C GLY A 495 11.60 28.91 7.12
N ALA A 496 11.35 27.60 7.12
CA ALA A 496 12.22 26.58 6.51
C ALA A 496 11.70 26.06 5.15
N GLY A 497 10.55 26.52 4.67
CA GLY A 497 9.94 26.09 3.42
C GLY A 497 9.19 27.22 2.72
N HIS A 498 9.65 27.59 1.53
CA HIS A 498 9.06 28.67 0.73
C HIS A 498 8.60 28.12 -0.61
N PHE A 499 7.35 28.43 -0.99
CA PHE A 499 6.69 27.87 -2.17
C PHE A 499 6.52 28.95 -3.23
N TRP A 500 7.02 28.68 -4.44
CA TRP A 500 7.15 29.67 -5.50
C TRP A 500 6.48 29.19 -6.78
N LEU A 501 5.60 30.02 -7.33
CA LEU A 501 4.96 29.80 -8.62
C LEU A 501 5.80 30.47 -9.71
N PRO A 502 6.33 29.72 -10.71
CA PRO A 502 7.04 30.31 -11.83
C PRO A 502 6.10 31.17 -12.68
N THR A 503 6.54 32.38 -13.02
CA THR A 503 5.84 33.28 -13.94
C THR A 503 6.34 32.99 -15.35
N ALA A 504 5.51 32.30 -16.14
CA ALA A 504 5.86 31.97 -17.51
C ALA A 504 5.82 33.20 -18.43
N PRO A 505 6.77 33.34 -19.38
CA PRO A 505 6.67 34.36 -20.43
C PRO A 505 5.48 34.11 -21.36
N GLU A 506 5.13 35.12 -22.17
CA GLU A 506 4.06 35.02 -23.16
C GLU A 506 4.32 33.86 -24.14
N GLY A 507 3.29 33.05 -24.39
CA GLY A 507 3.41 31.85 -25.22
C GLY A 507 3.92 30.59 -24.50
N TYR A 508 4.17 30.66 -23.19
CA TYR A 508 4.63 29.53 -22.37
C TYR A 508 3.74 29.32 -21.14
N LYS A 509 3.86 28.15 -20.52
CA LYS A 509 3.16 27.75 -19.30
C LYS A 509 4.12 27.08 -18.31
N ALA A 510 3.86 27.27 -17.03
CA ALA A 510 4.56 26.54 -15.97
C ALA A 510 3.87 25.18 -15.75
N VAL A 511 4.66 24.15 -15.43
CA VAL A 511 4.17 22.77 -15.24
C VAL A 511 4.12 22.38 -13.76
N GLY A 512 4.90 23.06 -12.91
CA GLY A 512 4.89 22.81 -11.46
C GLY A 512 5.42 23.97 -10.64
N VAL A 513 5.32 23.80 -9.32
CA VAL A 513 5.82 24.73 -8.29
C VAL A 513 7.28 24.41 -7.94
N VAL A 514 7.99 25.40 -7.40
CA VAL A 514 9.34 25.29 -6.83
C VAL A 514 9.26 25.47 -5.31
N VAL A 515 10.05 24.70 -4.57
CA VAL A 515 10.18 24.82 -3.12
C VAL A 515 11.64 25.14 -2.78
N THR A 516 11.87 26.08 -1.87
CA THR A 516 13.20 26.41 -1.38
C THR A 516 13.24 26.38 0.15
N ALA A 517 14.37 25.98 0.71
CA ALA A 517 14.60 26.06 2.15
C ALA A 517 14.94 27.48 2.62
N ALA A 518 15.55 28.29 1.73
CA ALA A 518 15.84 29.71 1.98
C ALA A 518 14.73 30.61 1.44
N ALA A 519 14.53 31.75 2.10
CA ALA A 519 13.56 32.78 1.71
C ALA A 519 13.94 33.55 0.43
N ASP A 520 15.16 33.34 -0.06
CA ASP A 520 15.64 33.97 -1.28
C ASP A 520 14.84 33.49 -2.49
N ARG A 521 14.62 34.42 -3.42
CA ARG A 521 13.95 34.14 -4.68
C ARG A 521 14.72 33.04 -5.44
N PRO A 522 14.05 32.03 -6.01
CA PRO A 522 14.71 30.99 -6.79
C PRO A 522 15.44 31.56 -8.01
N SER A 523 16.49 30.85 -8.44
CA SER A 523 17.18 31.17 -9.69
C SER A 523 16.22 31.03 -10.89
N PRO A 524 16.31 31.89 -11.92
CA PRO A 524 15.63 31.68 -13.20
C PRO A 524 15.97 30.34 -13.87
N ASP A 525 17.08 29.69 -13.48
CA ASP A 525 17.49 28.38 -13.97
C ASP A 525 16.97 27.20 -13.14
N GLU A 526 16.25 27.46 -12.05
CA GLU A 526 15.74 26.41 -11.17
C GLU A 526 14.73 25.49 -11.88
N VAL A 527 13.88 26.05 -12.75
CA VAL A 527 12.96 25.31 -13.63
C VAL A 527 12.84 25.95 -15.01
N ARG A 528 12.22 25.24 -15.95
CA ARG A 528 11.83 25.76 -17.26
C ARG A 528 10.31 25.75 -17.45
N CYS A 529 9.80 26.82 -18.07
CA CYS A 529 8.45 26.88 -18.61
C CYS A 529 8.42 26.24 -20.00
N VAL A 530 7.28 25.66 -20.36
CA VAL A 530 7.09 24.87 -21.58
C VAL A 530 6.23 25.66 -22.55
N ARG A 531 6.55 25.60 -23.85
CA ARG A 531 5.79 26.30 -24.89
C ARG A 531 4.34 25.84 -24.87
N ALA A 532 3.40 26.78 -24.97
CA ALA A 532 1.99 26.54 -24.65
C ALA A 532 1.34 25.44 -25.51
N ASP A 533 1.78 25.26 -26.75
CA ASP A 533 1.31 24.18 -27.64
C ASP A 533 1.79 22.78 -27.22
N PHE A 534 2.83 22.67 -26.40
CA PHE A 534 3.31 21.44 -25.74
C PHE A 534 2.73 21.25 -24.33
N THR A 535 1.68 21.98 -23.99
CA THR A 535 0.97 21.86 -22.73
C THR A 535 -0.53 21.64 -22.93
N ASP A 536 -1.19 21.09 -21.91
CA ASP A 536 -2.64 20.88 -21.89
C ASP A 536 -3.20 21.19 -20.49
N ALA A 537 -4.52 21.32 -20.39
CA ALA A 537 -5.19 21.59 -19.12
C ALA A 537 -4.93 20.47 -18.10
N CYS A 538 -4.71 20.84 -16.84
CA CYS A 538 -4.57 19.92 -15.72
C CYS A 538 -5.61 20.19 -14.63
N GLU A 539 -5.84 19.19 -13.80
CA GLU A 539 -6.65 19.26 -12.58
C GLU A 539 -5.87 18.66 -11.40
N THR A 540 -6.34 18.91 -10.19
CA THR A 540 -5.77 18.31 -8.97
C THR A 540 -6.12 16.81 -8.90
N GLU A 541 -5.15 15.98 -8.55
CA GLU A 541 -5.32 14.52 -8.32
C GLU A 541 -5.49 14.24 -6.82
N ASP A 542 -4.40 14.21 -6.05
CA ASP A 542 -4.42 13.87 -4.63
C ASP A 542 -4.06 15.07 -3.76
N SER A 543 -4.78 15.26 -2.65
CA SER A 543 -4.38 16.20 -1.60
C SER A 543 -3.13 15.71 -0.90
N VAL A 544 -2.06 16.52 -0.93
CA VAL A 544 -0.77 16.23 -0.27
C VAL A 544 -0.75 16.85 1.12
N LEU A 545 -1.11 18.12 1.21
CA LEU A 545 -1.15 18.88 2.45
C LEU A 545 -2.35 19.81 2.45
N SER A 546 -3.09 19.86 3.56
CA SER A 546 -4.14 20.86 3.80
C SER A 546 -3.99 21.35 5.23
N SER A 547 -3.90 22.67 5.43
CA SER A 547 -3.88 23.33 6.74
C SER A 547 -5.00 24.36 6.82
N ASP A 548 -6.04 24.07 7.61
CA ASP A 548 -7.14 25.01 7.87
C ASP A 548 -6.68 26.24 8.68
N LYS A 549 -5.58 26.12 9.43
CA LYS A 549 -5.06 27.19 10.28
C LYS A 549 -4.36 28.28 9.48
N ASP A 550 -3.60 27.88 8.46
CA ASP A 550 -2.75 28.78 7.69
C ASP A 550 -3.31 29.05 6.28
N GLY A 551 -4.41 28.37 5.92
CA GLY A 551 -5.06 28.49 4.62
C GLY A 551 -4.20 28.00 3.45
N PHE A 552 -3.20 27.17 3.70
CA PHE A 552 -2.33 26.58 2.69
C PHE A 552 -2.82 25.19 2.27
N SER A 553 -2.76 24.91 0.97
CA SER A 553 -3.00 23.59 0.42
C SER A 553 -1.97 23.24 -0.67
N ALA A 554 -1.64 21.95 -0.76
CA ALA A 554 -0.84 21.38 -1.82
C ALA A 554 -1.51 20.10 -2.34
N ALA A 555 -1.57 19.94 -3.67
CA ALA A 555 -2.17 18.77 -4.31
C ALA A 555 -1.39 18.38 -5.56
N THR A 556 -1.24 17.09 -5.84
CA THR A 556 -0.62 16.59 -7.08
C THR A 556 -1.49 16.96 -8.29
N LEU A 557 -0.89 16.99 -9.48
CA LEU A 557 -1.56 17.37 -10.72
C LEU A 557 -1.68 16.18 -11.69
N LYS A 558 -2.83 16.08 -12.37
CA LYS A 558 -3.07 15.15 -13.49
C LYS A 558 -3.65 15.88 -14.71
N PRO A 559 -3.49 15.36 -15.94
CA PRO A 559 -4.16 15.92 -17.12
C PRO A 559 -5.67 15.94 -16.96
N ALA A 560 -6.36 17.01 -17.36
CA ALA A 560 -7.81 17.14 -17.20
C ALA A 560 -8.60 16.29 -18.21
N VAL A 561 -8.10 16.16 -19.45
CA VAL A 561 -8.66 15.27 -20.47
C VAL A 561 -7.81 13.99 -20.51
N ARG A 562 -8.45 12.83 -20.32
CA ARG A 562 -7.79 11.52 -20.23
C ARG A 562 -8.59 10.48 -21.01
N GLY A 563 -7.90 9.45 -21.48
CA GLY A 563 -8.45 8.40 -22.34
C GLY A 563 -7.47 8.05 -23.45
N ILE A 564 -7.83 7.07 -24.28
CA ILE A 564 -6.92 6.48 -25.28
C ILE A 564 -6.52 7.45 -26.39
N ASP A 565 -7.38 8.44 -26.66
CA ASP A 565 -7.17 9.49 -27.64
C ASP A 565 -6.59 10.77 -27.03
N ALA A 566 -6.49 10.85 -25.70
CA ALA A 566 -6.01 12.04 -25.02
C ALA A 566 -4.49 12.22 -25.19
N ARG A 567 -4.04 13.47 -25.26
CA ARG A 567 -2.63 13.84 -25.47
C ARG A 567 -1.94 14.43 -24.24
N GLY A 568 -2.69 14.73 -23.17
CA GLY A 568 -2.13 15.24 -21.93
C GLY A 568 -1.23 14.21 -21.24
N VAL A 569 -0.09 14.64 -20.73
CA VAL A 569 0.97 13.85 -20.11
C VAL A 569 1.15 14.28 -18.65
N HIS A 570 1.15 13.30 -17.74
CA HIS A 570 1.33 13.52 -16.32
C HIS A 570 2.81 13.80 -16.01
N ALA A 571 3.10 14.95 -15.39
CA ALA A 571 4.46 15.41 -15.16
C ALA A 571 4.99 15.06 -13.76
N GLY A 572 4.15 14.54 -12.87
CA GLY A 572 4.53 14.24 -11.48
C GLY A 572 4.63 15.45 -10.56
N THR A 573 4.25 16.64 -11.03
CA THR A 573 4.34 17.89 -10.28
C THR A 573 3.11 18.14 -9.42
N PHE A 574 3.16 19.17 -8.58
CA PHE A 574 2.06 19.56 -7.70
C PHE A 574 1.74 21.06 -7.79
N LEU A 575 0.52 21.39 -7.39
CA LEU A 575 0.01 22.74 -7.19
C LEU A 575 0.12 23.10 -5.71
N ALA A 576 0.49 24.35 -5.42
CA ALA A 576 0.46 24.95 -4.10
C ALA A 576 -0.47 26.18 -4.13
N GLN A 577 -1.29 26.35 -3.10
CA GLN A 577 -2.24 27.44 -2.98
C GLN A 577 -2.28 27.98 -1.56
N SER A 578 -2.58 29.27 -1.43
CA SER A 578 -2.79 29.95 -0.15
C SER A 578 -4.10 30.74 -0.20
N SER A 579 -4.80 30.86 0.93
CA SER A 579 -6.04 31.65 1.08
C SER A 579 -5.86 33.14 0.75
N ALA A 580 -4.62 33.65 0.78
CA ALA A 580 -4.26 34.99 0.35
C ALA A 580 -4.16 35.13 -1.19
N THR A 581 -4.22 34.02 -1.92
CA THR A 581 -4.11 33.99 -3.38
C THR A 581 -5.46 34.38 -4.00
N PRO A 582 -5.54 35.40 -4.87
CA PRO A 582 -6.81 35.81 -5.46
C PRO A 582 -7.47 34.69 -6.28
N ALA A 583 -8.80 34.60 -6.18
CA ALA A 583 -9.62 33.66 -6.93
C ALA A 583 -9.44 33.89 -8.44
N GLY A 584 -8.62 33.05 -9.08
CA GLY A 584 -8.23 33.18 -10.49
C GLY A 584 -6.77 32.84 -10.78
N ALA A 585 -5.86 32.87 -9.79
CA ALA A 585 -4.47 32.42 -9.99
C ALA A 585 -4.34 30.88 -10.08
N SER A 586 -5.39 30.16 -9.67
CA SER A 586 -5.50 28.69 -9.66
C SER A 586 -5.52 28.01 -11.05
N THR A 587 -5.48 28.77 -12.14
CA THR A 587 -5.55 28.27 -13.54
C THR A 587 -4.24 28.44 -14.32
N THR A 588 -3.11 28.66 -13.63
CA THR A 588 -1.82 29.00 -14.25
C THR A 588 -0.94 27.82 -14.63
N LEU A 589 -1.04 26.70 -13.91
CA LEU A 589 -0.27 25.49 -14.22
C LEU A 589 -0.94 24.67 -15.32
N ALA A 590 -0.12 23.95 -16.07
CA ALA A 590 -0.55 23.05 -17.14
C ALA A 590 0.15 21.69 -17.00
N CYS A 591 -0.44 20.64 -17.56
CA CYS A 591 0.28 19.39 -17.79
C CYS A 591 1.02 19.45 -19.14
N LEU A 592 1.88 18.47 -19.40
CA LEU A 592 2.56 18.35 -20.69
C LEU A 592 1.60 17.82 -21.76
N LYS A 593 1.94 17.96 -23.03
CA LYS A 593 1.17 17.42 -24.16
C LYS A 593 2.07 16.68 -25.13
N ASN A 594 1.68 15.47 -25.51
CA ASN A 594 2.33 14.72 -26.57
C ASN A 594 1.84 15.19 -27.95
N ASN A 595 2.69 15.93 -28.67
CA ASN A 595 2.43 16.40 -30.03
C ASN A 595 3.02 15.48 -31.12
N SER A 596 3.64 14.36 -30.74
CA SER A 596 4.13 13.38 -31.70
C SER A 596 2.98 12.82 -32.53
N ALA A 597 3.15 12.80 -33.86
CA ALA A 597 2.22 12.12 -34.77
C ALA A 597 2.13 10.61 -34.46
N SER A 598 3.19 10.06 -33.85
CA SER A 598 3.29 8.67 -33.39
C SER A 598 3.34 8.62 -31.85
N TYR A 599 2.38 9.25 -31.17
CA TYR A 599 2.34 9.31 -29.70
C TYR A 599 2.27 7.93 -29.02
N THR A 600 1.91 6.87 -29.74
CA THR A 600 1.92 5.47 -29.29
C THR A 600 3.25 4.75 -29.56
N SER A 601 4.27 5.42 -30.10
CA SER A 601 5.58 4.80 -30.41
C SER A 601 6.33 4.25 -29.19
N SER A 602 6.02 4.77 -28.00
CA SER A 602 6.53 4.28 -26.71
C SER A 602 5.70 3.15 -26.11
N MET A 603 4.61 2.72 -26.75
CA MET A 603 3.79 1.62 -26.26
C MET A 603 4.49 0.26 -26.44
N PRO A 604 4.23 -0.72 -25.56
CA PRO A 604 4.78 -2.06 -25.70
C PRO A 604 4.17 -2.81 -26.89
N ASP A 605 4.97 -3.59 -27.60
CA ASP A 605 4.47 -4.57 -28.57
C ASP A 605 3.74 -5.74 -27.88
N LEU A 606 3.18 -6.67 -28.66
CA LEU A 606 2.40 -7.78 -28.10
C LEU A 606 3.25 -8.73 -27.24
N ALA A 607 4.52 -8.95 -27.57
CA ALA A 607 5.42 -9.79 -26.77
C ALA A 607 5.76 -9.11 -25.44
N GLN A 608 5.96 -7.79 -25.46
CA GLN A 608 6.15 -6.96 -24.29
C GLN A 608 4.89 -6.93 -23.41
N VAL A 609 3.69 -6.76 -23.98
CA VAL A 609 2.42 -6.86 -23.24
C VAL A 609 2.29 -8.20 -22.53
N ASN A 610 2.57 -9.31 -23.22
CA ASN A 610 2.53 -10.63 -22.61
C ASN A 610 3.57 -10.79 -21.49
N SER A 611 4.75 -10.18 -21.62
CA SER A 611 5.78 -10.17 -20.59
C SER A 611 5.35 -9.36 -19.35
N LEU A 612 4.72 -8.21 -19.55
CA LEU A 612 4.14 -7.41 -18.46
C LEU A 612 3.04 -8.17 -17.73
N LEU A 613 2.18 -8.89 -18.46
CA LEU A 613 1.14 -9.73 -17.86
C LEU A 613 1.75 -10.90 -17.08
N ALA A 614 2.78 -11.56 -17.59
CA ALA A 614 3.49 -12.58 -16.83
C ALA A 614 4.12 -12.02 -15.54
N ALA A 615 4.62 -10.79 -15.57
CA ALA A 615 5.27 -10.14 -14.42
C ALA A 615 4.28 -9.58 -13.38
N TYR A 616 3.13 -9.03 -13.84
CA TYR A 616 2.27 -8.18 -13.01
C TYR A 616 0.80 -8.58 -12.98
N ALA A 617 0.34 -9.57 -13.76
CA ALA A 617 -1.06 -9.99 -13.72
C ALA A 617 -1.39 -10.46 -12.30
N PRO A 618 -2.44 -9.91 -11.66
CA PRO A 618 -2.71 -10.13 -10.25
C PRO A 618 -3.12 -11.57 -9.94
N HIS A 619 -3.03 -11.94 -8.67
CA HIS A 619 -3.82 -13.04 -8.15
C HIS A 619 -5.12 -12.50 -7.56
N VAL A 620 -6.23 -13.15 -7.86
CA VAL A 620 -7.54 -12.75 -7.36
C VAL A 620 -8.03 -13.77 -6.35
N TYR A 621 -8.22 -13.35 -5.10
CA TYR A 621 -8.91 -14.16 -4.09
C TYR A 621 -10.41 -13.96 -4.17
N LEU A 622 -11.13 -15.08 -4.30
CA LEU A 622 -12.57 -15.14 -4.14
C LEU A 622 -12.89 -15.40 -2.67
N HIS A 623 -13.99 -14.83 -2.19
CA HIS A 623 -14.43 -15.05 -0.82
C HIS A 623 -14.68 -16.56 -0.56
N PRO A 624 -14.31 -17.14 0.61
CA PRO A 624 -14.49 -18.57 0.90
C PRO A 624 -15.93 -19.08 0.79
N ASN A 625 -16.89 -18.19 1.01
CA ASN A 625 -18.32 -18.46 0.91
C ASN A 625 -18.93 -17.95 -0.39
N GLU A 626 -18.14 -17.79 -1.46
CA GLU A 626 -18.63 -17.36 -2.78
C GLU A 626 -19.25 -18.54 -3.53
N PRO A 627 -20.59 -18.57 -3.76
CA PRO A 627 -21.21 -19.58 -4.60
C PRO A 627 -21.10 -19.30 -6.11
N TYR A 628 -20.84 -18.05 -6.52
CA TYR A 628 -20.85 -17.63 -7.93
C TYR A 628 -19.42 -17.36 -8.40
N LEU A 629 -18.80 -18.37 -9.02
CA LEU A 629 -17.41 -18.31 -9.44
C LEU A 629 -17.28 -17.71 -10.86
N PRO A 630 -16.09 -17.19 -11.24
CA PRO A 630 -15.86 -16.73 -12.60
C PRO A 630 -15.86 -17.91 -13.59
N SER A 631 -15.97 -17.60 -14.88
CA SER A 631 -15.82 -18.57 -15.97
C SER A 631 -15.20 -17.92 -17.21
N SER A 632 -15.01 -18.69 -18.28
CA SER A 632 -14.76 -18.09 -19.60
C SER A 632 -16.07 -17.79 -20.32
N VAL A 633 -16.08 -16.75 -21.16
CA VAL A 633 -17.22 -16.39 -22.01
C VAL A 633 -17.61 -17.56 -22.92
N THR A 634 -16.63 -18.26 -23.48
CA THR A 634 -16.86 -19.45 -24.32
C THR A 634 -17.58 -20.55 -23.53
N TRP A 635 -17.14 -20.85 -22.30
CA TRP A 635 -17.80 -21.82 -21.44
C TRP A 635 -19.25 -21.40 -21.15
N PHE A 636 -19.50 -20.12 -20.88
CA PHE A 636 -20.85 -19.61 -20.63
C PHE A 636 -21.79 -19.84 -21.82
N PHE A 637 -21.32 -19.58 -23.04
CA PHE A 637 -22.10 -19.83 -24.26
C PHE A 637 -22.32 -21.32 -24.51
N GLU A 638 -21.28 -22.15 -24.41
CA GLU A 638 -21.37 -23.59 -24.62
C GLU A 638 -22.25 -24.30 -23.57
N ASN A 639 -22.37 -23.72 -22.37
CA ASN A 639 -23.21 -24.26 -21.30
C ASN A 639 -24.65 -23.71 -21.33
N GLY A 640 -25.08 -23.13 -22.45
CA GLY A 640 -26.49 -22.89 -22.75
C GLY A 640 -26.98 -21.47 -22.49
N ALA A 641 -26.08 -20.47 -22.50
CA ALA A 641 -26.51 -19.08 -22.57
C ALA A 641 -27.35 -18.81 -23.83
N LEU A 642 -28.35 -17.95 -23.67
CA LEU A 642 -29.38 -17.71 -24.66
C LEU A 642 -29.46 -16.23 -25.03
N LEU A 643 -29.56 -15.94 -26.32
CA LEU A 643 -29.87 -14.61 -26.85
C LEU A 643 -31.38 -14.44 -26.96
N TYR A 644 -31.90 -13.45 -26.26
CA TYR A 644 -33.28 -13.00 -26.33
C TYR A 644 -33.42 -11.78 -27.22
N GLN A 645 -34.56 -11.69 -27.90
CA GLN A 645 -34.93 -10.54 -28.72
C GLN A 645 -36.30 -10.05 -28.28
N LYS A 646 -36.43 -8.74 -28.09
CA LYS A 646 -37.69 -8.09 -27.72
C LYS A 646 -38.78 -8.41 -28.75
N GLY A 647 -39.87 -9.00 -28.29
CA GLY A 647 -41.00 -9.40 -29.14
C GLY A 647 -40.89 -10.80 -29.75
N SER A 648 -39.75 -11.49 -29.62
CA SER A 648 -39.63 -12.92 -29.93
C SER A 648 -40.09 -13.77 -28.74
N GLN A 649 -40.76 -14.89 -29.01
CA GLN A 649 -41.14 -15.87 -27.98
C GLN A 649 -40.10 -16.96 -27.75
N THR A 650 -39.13 -17.10 -28.66
CA THR A 650 -38.14 -18.19 -28.62
C THR A 650 -36.74 -17.61 -28.59
N PRO A 651 -35.97 -17.82 -27.50
CA PRO A 651 -34.58 -17.42 -27.46
C PRO A 651 -33.71 -18.33 -28.34
N THR A 652 -32.55 -17.82 -28.75
CA THR A 652 -31.61 -18.54 -29.63
C THR A 652 -30.33 -18.89 -28.90
N PRO A 653 -29.75 -20.09 -29.09
CA PRO A 653 -28.43 -20.42 -28.56
C PRO A 653 -27.35 -19.48 -29.09
N VAL A 654 -26.40 -19.12 -28.23
CA VAL A 654 -25.24 -18.30 -28.61
C VAL A 654 -24.12 -19.21 -29.12
N ALA A 655 -23.46 -18.83 -30.21
CA ALA A 655 -22.27 -19.51 -30.70
C ALA A 655 -21.10 -19.36 -29.71
N ALA A 656 -20.20 -20.34 -29.65
CA ALA A 656 -19.10 -20.37 -28.67
C ALA A 656 -18.17 -19.13 -28.69
N ASP A 657 -18.06 -18.45 -29.84
CA ASP A 657 -17.29 -17.21 -30.03
C ASP A 657 -18.14 -15.94 -30.03
N GLY A 658 -19.47 -16.07 -29.90
CA GLY A 658 -20.45 -14.99 -30.01
C GLY A 658 -20.67 -14.47 -31.44
N SER A 659 -20.26 -15.20 -32.48
CA SER A 659 -20.37 -14.77 -33.88
C SER A 659 -21.81 -14.50 -34.37
N ASN A 660 -22.81 -15.09 -33.71
CA ASN A 660 -24.22 -14.86 -34.01
C ASN A 660 -24.87 -13.75 -33.16
N LEU A 661 -24.09 -13.05 -32.33
CA LEU A 661 -24.58 -11.90 -31.57
C LEU A 661 -24.68 -10.65 -32.46
N PRO A 662 -25.71 -9.81 -32.27
CA PRO A 662 -25.80 -8.51 -32.92
C PRO A 662 -24.54 -7.66 -32.69
N GLN A 663 -23.96 -7.13 -33.76
CA GLN A 663 -22.74 -6.32 -33.72
C GLN A 663 -23.09 -4.83 -33.89
N GLY A 664 -22.50 -3.98 -33.05
CA GLY A 664 -22.64 -2.52 -33.12
C GLY A 664 -24.04 -1.96 -32.78
N GLY A 665 -24.20 -0.65 -32.92
CA GLY A 665 -25.49 0.04 -32.77
C GLY A 665 -25.87 0.47 -31.35
N GLY A 666 -25.02 0.24 -30.34
CA GLY A 666 -25.23 0.64 -28.94
C GLY A 666 -26.49 0.02 -28.27
N ASN A 667 -26.67 0.22 -26.97
CA ASN A 667 -27.78 -0.44 -26.27
C ASN A 667 -29.15 0.20 -26.57
N ASP A 668 -29.95 -0.47 -27.43
CA ASP A 668 -31.32 -0.10 -27.82
C ASP A 668 -32.41 -0.86 -27.03
N GLY A 669 -32.03 -1.74 -26.10
CA GLY A 669 -32.94 -2.61 -25.35
C GLY A 669 -33.68 -3.65 -26.21
N GLY A 670 -33.19 -3.90 -27.43
CA GLY A 670 -33.77 -4.85 -28.37
C GLY A 670 -33.33 -6.30 -28.13
N TYR A 671 -32.18 -6.52 -27.49
CA TYR A 671 -31.59 -7.83 -27.27
C TYR A 671 -30.92 -7.91 -25.89
N TRP A 672 -30.96 -9.08 -25.27
CA TRP A 672 -30.21 -9.37 -24.04
C TRP A 672 -29.81 -10.85 -23.96
N LEU A 673 -28.78 -11.15 -23.17
CA LEU A 673 -28.43 -12.52 -22.80
C LEU A 673 -29.15 -12.94 -21.52
N ASP A 674 -29.44 -14.23 -21.38
CA ASP A 674 -29.91 -14.82 -20.11
C ASP A 674 -29.41 -16.27 -20.01
N LEU A 675 -29.57 -16.82 -18.82
CA LEU A 675 -29.25 -18.19 -18.46
C LEU A 675 -30.15 -19.21 -19.22
N PRO A 676 -29.71 -20.48 -19.29
CA PRO A 676 -30.52 -21.57 -19.84
C PRO A 676 -31.92 -21.67 -19.19
N VAL A 677 -32.90 -22.14 -19.97
CA VAL A 677 -34.28 -22.35 -19.50
C VAL A 677 -34.37 -23.52 -18.52
N ASP A 678 -33.56 -24.57 -18.70
CA ASP A 678 -33.54 -25.73 -17.79
C ASP A 678 -33.04 -25.31 -16.40
N GLY A 679 -33.82 -25.63 -15.36
CA GLY A 679 -33.54 -25.17 -14.00
C GLY A 679 -32.23 -25.71 -13.42
N ASN A 680 -31.86 -26.96 -13.72
CA ASN A 680 -30.62 -27.54 -13.22
C ASN A 680 -29.41 -26.94 -13.94
N GLN A 681 -29.50 -26.80 -15.27
CA GLN A 681 -28.47 -26.17 -16.07
C GLN A 681 -28.30 -24.69 -15.68
N ARG A 682 -29.40 -23.98 -15.45
CA ARG A 682 -29.39 -22.59 -14.95
C ARG A 682 -28.59 -22.45 -13.66
N GLU A 683 -28.87 -23.28 -12.66
CA GLU A 683 -28.15 -23.24 -11.38
C GLU A 683 -26.69 -23.69 -11.50
N ASN A 684 -26.37 -24.56 -12.46
CA ASN A 684 -24.98 -24.92 -12.75
C ASN A 684 -24.21 -23.77 -13.44
N VAL A 685 -24.82 -23.09 -14.42
CA VAL A 685 -24.21 -21.95 -15.10
C VAL A 685 -23.94 -20.81 -14.13
N LYS A 686 -24.87 -20.53 -13.19
CA LYS A 686 -24.67 -19.53 -12.14
C LYS A 686 -23.44 -19.77 -11.28
N LYS A 687 -23.11 -21.04 -10.98
CA LYS A 687 -21.95 -21.38 -10.14
C LYS A 687 -20.62 -21.07 -10.81
N GLY A 688 -20.59 -20.93 -12.13
CA GLY A 688 -19.39 -20.69 -12.91
C GLY A 688 -18.45 -21.89 -13.00
N ASP A 689 -17.26 -21.64 -13.53
CA ASP A 689 -16.21 -22.64 -13.75
C ASP A 689 -14.84 -22.02 -13.49
N LEU A 690 -14.44 -22.02 -12.21
CA LEU A 690 -13.15 -21.48 -11.80
C LEU A 690 -11.97 -22.20 -12.48
N ALA A 691 -12.10 -23.52 -12.72
CA ALA A 691 -11.05 -24.31 -13.32
C ALA A 691 -10.80 -23.89 -14.79
N GLY A 692 -11.87 -23.62 -15.55
CA GLY A 692 -11.81 -23.12 -16.93
C GLY A 692 -11.86 -21.60 -17.10
N ALA A 693 -11.90 -20.83 -16.01
CA ALA A 693 -11.98 -19.37 -16.06
C ALA A 693 -10.78 -18.73 -16.78
N LYS A 694 -11.09 -17.72 -17.60
CA LYS A 694 -10.13 -16.90 -18.35
C LYS A 694 -10.27 -15.43 -17.95
N VAL A 695 -9.24 -14.65 -18.22
CA VAL A 695 -9.26 -13.19 -18.10
C VAL A 695 -8.99 -12.55 -19.45
N TYR A 696 -9.61 -11.39 -19.67
CA TYR A 696 -9.59 -10.72 -20.95
C TYR A 696 -8.93 -9.35 -20.80
N VAL A 697 -7.85 -9.12 -21.55
CA VAL A 697 -7.01 -7.93 -21.37
C VAL A 697 -7.21 -6.94 -22.51
N GLN A 698 -7.46 -5.70 -22.11
CA GLN A 698 -7.34 -4.53 -22.97
C GLN A 698 -6.03 -3.80 -22.63
N ALA A 699 -5.13 -3.66 -23.60
CA ALA A 699 -3.95 -2.82 -23.48
C ALA A 699 -4.24 -1.45 -24.11
N LYS A 700 -4.25 -0.39 -23.30
CA LYS A 700 -4.65 0.96 -23.73
C LYS A 700 -3.54 2.01 -23.53
N PRO A 701 -3.27 2.87 -24.52
CA PRO A 701 -2.36 3.99 -24.34
C PRO A 701 -3.00 5.03 -23.44
N MET A 702 -2.30 5.47 -22.40
CA MET A 702 -2.84 6.45 -21.45
C MET A 702 -1.82 7.56 -21.19
N LEU A 703 -2.33 8.70 -20.72
CA LEU A 703 -1.54 9.89 -20.39
C LEU A 703 -0.57 10.28 -21.52
N GLY A 704 -1.11 10.45 -22.73
CA GLY A 704 -0.35 10.81 -23.91
C GLY A 704 0.63 9.73 -24.39
N GLY A 705 0.37 8.46 -24.08
CA GLY A 705 1.21 7.31 -24.48
C GLY A 705 2.45 7.12 -23.61
N THR A 706 2.54 7.82 -22.47
CA THR A 706 3.65 7.70 -21.52
C THR A 706 3.46 6.58 -20.50
N VAL A 707 2.24 6.05 -20.40
CA VAL A 707 1.92 4.85 -19.62
C VAL A 707 1.01 3.92 -20.43
N THR A 708 1.10 2.63 -20.13
CA THR A 708 0.20 1.59 -20.64
C THR A 708 -0.69 1.12 -19.52
N ASP A 709 -2.01 1.22 -19.71
CA ASP A 709 -2.96 0.56 -18.82
C ASP A 709 -3.30 -0.82 -19.39
N LEU A 710 -3.20 -1.85 -18.55
CA LEU A 710 -3.65 -3.22 -18.83
C LEU A 710 -4.90 -3.48 -17.99
N ALA A 711 -6.08 -3.30 -18.57
CA ALA A 711 -7.35 -3.61 -17.92
C ALA A 711 -7.62 -5.11 -18.03
N VAL A 712 -7.61 -5.80 -16.90
CA VAL A 712 -7.81 -7.25 -16.75
C VAL A 712 -9.26 -7.50 -16.36
N TRP A 713 -10.08 -7.84 -17.35
CA TRP A 713 -11.51 -8.10 -17.20
C TRP A 713 -11.77 -9.56 -16.81
N ILE A 714 -12.67 -9.75 -15.84
CA ILE A 714 -13.07 -11.04 -15.29
C ILE A 714 -14.58 -11.16 -15.43
N PHE A 715 -15.01 -12.27 -16.01
CA PHE A 715 -16.41 -12.55 -16.27
C PHE A 715 -17.00 -13.49 -15.22
N PHE A 716 -18.11 -13.06 -14.62
CA PHE A 716 -18.93 -13.86 -13.72
C PHE A 716 -20.28 -14.13 -14.41
N PRO A 717 -20.66 -15.39 -14.64
CA PRO A 717 -21.97 -15.70 -15.23
C PRO A 717 -23.16 -15.14 -14.46
N PHE A 718 -23.01 -14.94 -13.15
CA PHE A 718 -24.06 -14.45 -12.28
C PHE A 718 -23.48 -13.68 -11.09
N ASN A 719 -24.07 -12.52 -10.79
CA ASN A 719 -23.81 -11.74 -9.59
C ASN A 719 -24.88 -12.02 -8.53
N GLY A 720 -24.47 -12.20 -7.29
CA GLY A 720 -25.35 -12.58 -6.20
C GLY A 720 -26.11 -11.42 -5.54
N PRO A 721 -26.97 -11.71 -4.55
CA PRO A 721 -27.75 -10.68 -3.87
C PRO A 721 -26.89 -9.81 -2.96
N ALA A 722 -27.13 -8.50 -3.04
CA ALA A 722 -26.46 -7.51 -2.23
C ALA A 722 -26.84 -7.60 -0.74
N ARG A 723 -25.90 -7.16 0.10
CA ARG A 723 -26.03 -7.15 1.56
C ARG A 723 -25.81 -5.73 2.06
N ALA A 724 -26.52 -5.33 3.12
CA ALA A 724 -26.34 -4.05 3.78
C ALA A 724 -25.91 -4.22 5.24
N LYS A 725 -25.31 -3.18 5.81
CA LYS A 725 -25.04 -3.03 7.23
C LYS A 725 -25.67 -1.73 7.73
N VAL A 726 -26.27 -1.77 8.93
CA VAL A 726 -26.91 -0.62 9.56
C VAL A 726 -26.58 -0.64 11.06
N GLY A 727 -25.62 0.20 11.47
CA GLY A 727 -25.18 0.31 12.86
C GLY A 727 -24.68 -1.03 13.42
N LEU A 728 -25.24 -1.45 14.55
CA LEU A 728 -24.89 -2.71 15.24
C LEU A 728 -25.55 -3.96 14.64
N ILE A 729 -26.41 -3.82 13.62
CA ILE A 729 -27.00 -4.99 12.96
C ILE A 729 -25.93 -5.66 12.09
N PRO A 730 -25.60 -6.95 12.31
CA PRO A 730 -24.46 -7.60 11.66
C PRO A 730 -24.52 -7.54 10.12
N SER A 731 -25.64 -7.93 9.53
CA SER A 731 -25.86 -7.89 8.08
C SER A 731 -27.35 -8.03 7.76
N ILE A 732 -27.82 -7.32 6.74
CA ILE A 732 -29.19 -7.36 6.24
C ILE A 732 -29.13 -7.82 4.77
N PRO A 733 -29.59 -9.04 4.44
CA PRO A 733 -29.76 -9.47 3.05
C PRO A 733 -30.80 -8.57 2.35
N LEU A 734 -30.52 -8.09 1.14
CA LEU A 734 -31.43 -7.20 0.41
C LEU A 734 -32.40 -7.95 -0.53
N GLY A 735 -32.67 -9.23 -0.25
CA GLY A 735 -33.50 -10.06 -1.13
C GLY A 735 -32.79 -10.26 -2.47
N LYS A 736 -33.48 -10.00 -3.59
CA LYS A 736 -32.93 -10.11 -4.95
C LYS A 736 -32.16 -8.87 -5.44
N ILE A 737 -32.12 -7.81 -4.65
CA ILE A 737 -31.46 -6.57 -5.06
C ILE A 737 -29.98 -6.85 -5.33
N GLY A 738 -29.50 -6.45 -6.51
CA GLY A 738 -28.14 -6.65 -6.96
C GLY A 738 -27.92 -7.92 -7.79
N GLU A 739 -28.85 -8.89 -7.77
CA GLU A 739 -28.75 -10.08 -8.61
C GLU A 739 -28.84 -9.72 -10.10
N HIS A 740 -27.91 -10.21 -10.91
CA HIS A 740 -27.98 -10.08 -12.36
C HIS A 740 -27.12 -11.13 -13.07
N VAL A 741 -27.43 -11.40 -14.33
CA VAL A 741 -26.70 -12.32 -15.20
C VAL A 741 -25.62 -11.56 -15.93
N GLY A 742 -24.45 -12.17 -16.12
CA GLY A 742 -23.38 -11.63 -16.96
C GLY A 742 -22.74 -10.39 -16.37
N ASP A 743 -22.03 -10.59 -15.27
CA ASP A 743 -21.33 -9.58 -14.49
C ASP A 743 -19.85 -9.48 -14.93
N TRP A 744 -19.37 -8.26 -15.04
CA TRP A 744 -18.04 -7.92 -15.54
C TRP A 744 -17.36 -6.99 -14.56
N GLU A 745 -16.29 -7.48 -13.95
CA GLU A 745 -15.46 -6.71 -13.03
C GLU A 745 -14.02 -6.69 -13.58
N HIS A 746 -13.22 -5.71 -13.16
CA HIS A 746 -11.85 -5.60 -13.65
C HIS A 746 -10.90 -5.00 -12.63
N VAL A 747 -9.63 -5.29 -12.81
CA VAL A 747 -8.57 -4.44 -12.27
C VAL A 747 -7.77 -3.85 -13.41
N THR A 748 -7.16 -2.69 -13.20
CA THR A 748 -6.33 -2.05 -14.24
C THR A 748 -4.93 -1.83 -13.71
N LEU A 749 -3.93 -2.43 -14.35
CA LEU A 749 -2.51 -2.20 -14.06
C LEU A 749 -2.03 -1.00 -14.86
N ARG A 750 -1.42 0.00 -14.23
CA ARG A 750 -0.79 1.14 -14.91
C ARG A 750 0.72 1.00 -14.91
N VAL A 751 1.30 0.83 -16.08
CA VAL A 751 2.73 0.56 -16.29
C VAL A 751 3.42 1.75 -16.95
N SER A 752 4.62 2.11 -16.49
CA SER A 752 5.44 3.15 -17.10
C SER A 752 5.98 2.70 -18.45
N ASN A 753 5.80 3.50 -19.51
CA ASN A 753 6.43 3.21 -20.80
C ASN A 753 7.91 3.61 -20.84
N PHE A 754 8.41 4.30 -19.82
CA PHE A 754 9.82 4.65 -19.69
C PHE A 754 10.68 3.49 -19.18
N SER A 755 10.13 2.67 -18.28
CA SER A 755 10.87 1.65 -17.51
C SER A 755 10.22 0.26 -17.49
N GLY A 756 8.99 0.14 -17.99
CA GLY A 756 8.18 -1.08 -17.85
C GLY A 756 7.71 -1.37 -16.42
N GLU A 757 7.93 -0.48 -15.45
CA GLU A 757 7.57 -0.70 -14.06
C GLU A 757 6.08 -0.48 -13.79
N LEU A 758 5.49 -1.32 -12.92
CA LEU A 758 4.15 -1.12 -12.38
C LEU A 758 4.13 0.12 -11.47
N LEU A 759 3.29 1.11 -11.81
CA LEU A 759 3.14 2.35 -11.04
C LEU A 759 2.03 2.23 -10.01
N ARG A 760 0.86 1.73 -10.43
CA ARG A 760 -0.34 1.58 -9.58
C ARG A 760 -1.30 0.56 -10.18
N MET A 761 -2.20 0.05 -9.34
CA MET A 761 -3.30 -0.82 -9.76
C MET A 761 -4.64 -0.21 -9.32
N TYR A 762 -5.61 -0.19 -10.22
CA TYR A 762 -6.98 0.20 -9.97
C TYR A 762 -7.82 -1.02 -9.63
N PHE A 763 -8.71 -0.87 -8.65
CA PHE A 763 -9.67 -1.88 -8.23
C PHE A 763 -11.09 -1.40 -8.53
N SER A 764 -11.83 -2.09 -9.41
CA SER A 764 -13.23 -1.77 -9.68
C SER A 764 -14.11 -2.08 -8.48
N GLN A 765 -14.83 -1.08 -7.98
CA GLN A 765 -15.73 -1.22 -6.83
C GLN A 765 -17.16 -0.92 -7.27
N HIS A 766 -17.62 -1.66 -8.30
CA HIS A 766 -18.81 -1.39 -9.10
C HIS A 766 -18.61 -0.19 -10.07
N SER A 767 -19.50 0.82 -10.04
CA SER A 767 -19.49 1.94 -11.02
C SER A 767 -18.32 2.94 -10.90
N ALA A 768 -17.45 2.77 -9.92
CA ALA A 768 -16.23 3.54 -9.65
C ALA A 768 -15.25 2.68 -8.85
N GLY A 769 -14.09 3.20 -8.47
CA GLY A 769 -13.07 2.42 -7.80
C GLY A 769 -11.95 3.25 -7.21
N THR A 770 -10.81 2.61 -6.96
CA THR A 770 -9.68 3.24 -6.29
C THR A 770 -8.36 2.81 -6.89
N TRP A 771 -7.48 3.76 -7.15
CA TRP A 771 -6.08 3.52 -7.47
C TRP A 771 -5.26 3.30 -6.21
N VAL A 772 -4.37 2.31 -6.24
CA VAL A 772 -3.39 2.06 -5.17
C VAL A 772 -2.00 1.98 -5.77
N ASP A 773 -1.07 2.77 -5.22
CA ASP A 773 0.34 2.78 -5.61
C ASP A 773 0.96 1.39 -5.47
N ALA A 774 1.84 1.01 -6.40
CA ALA A 774 2.44 -0.32 -6.39
C ALA A 774 3.25 -0.63 -5.11
N SER A 775 3.80 0.39 -4.45
CA SER A 775 4.47 0.26 -3.14
C SER A 775 3.54 -0.14 -1.99
N ARG A 776 2.23 0.05 -2.15
CA ARG A 776 1.20 -0.23 -1.13
C ARG A 776 0.37 -1.47 -1.45
N LEU A 777 0.62 -2.11 -2.59
CA LEU A 777 -0.05 -3.34 -2.97
C LEU A 777 0.42 -4.50 -2.10
N GLU A 778 -0.50 -5.42 -1.87
CA GLU A 778 -0.18 -6.73 -1.32
C GLU A 778 0.37 -7.61 -2.45
N TYR A 779 1.47 -8.33 -2.18
CA TYR A 779 2.06 -9.29 -3.11
C TYR A 779 2.09 -10.67 -2.47
N LEU A 780 1.98 -11.71 -3.29
CA LEU A 780 2.06 -13.09 -2.84
C LEU A 780 3.51 -13.53 -2.63
N ASP A 781 3.79 -14.08 -1.46
CA ASP A 781 5.07 -14.72 -1.16
C ASP A 781 5.27 -15.97 -2.03
N GLY A 782 6.44 -16.13 -2.64
CA GLY A 782 6.86 -17.36 -3.35
C GLY A 782 6.68 -17.39 -4.88
N ASP A 783 5.89 -16.50 -5.49
CA ASP A 783 5.65 -16.46 -6.96
C ASP A 783 6.58 -15.48 -7.71
N GLY A 784 7.79 -15.23 -7.19
CA GLY A 784 8.75 -14.27 -7.77
C GLY A 784 8.54 -12.80 -7.37
N GLY A 785 7.58 -12.52 -6.47
CA GLY A 785 7.48 -11.27 -5.69
C GLY A 785 6.85 -10.06 -6.39
N ASN A 786 6.56 -10.11 -7.70
CA ASN A 786 6.10 -8.94 -8.46
C ASN A 786 4.61 -8.91 -8.83
N ARG A 787 3.86 -9.98 -8.50
CA ARG A 787 2.44 -10.11 -8.84
C ARG A 787 1.55 -9.66 -7.68
N PRO A 788 0.74 -8.59 -7.84
CA PRO A 788 -0.09 -8.08 -6.77
C PRO A 788 -1.31 -8.97 -6.51
N VAL A 789 -1.97 -8.74 -5.38
CA VAL A 789 -3.19 -9.44 -4.96
C VAL A 789 -4.39 -8.50 -5.07
N ALA A 790 -5.53 -9.06 -5.49
CA ALA A 790 -6.83 -8.43 -5.41
C ALA A 790 -7.85 -9.36 -4.73
N TYR A 791 -8.85 -8.77 -4.09
CA TYR A 791 -9.89 -9.49 -3.37
C TYR A 791 -11.26 -9.18 -3.94
N ALA A 792 -11.95 -10.20 -4.44
CA ALA A 792 -13.35 -10.08 -4.86
C ALA A 792 -14.27 -10.09 -3.64
N SER A 793 -15.24 -9.17 -3.60
CA SER A 793 -16.26 -9.18 -2.56
C SER A 793 -17.25 -10.32 -2.77
N GLN A 794 -17.76 -10.86 -1.66
CA GLN A 794 -18.79 -11.89 -1.70
C GLN A 794 -20.05 -11.38 -2.40
N HIS A 795 -20.57 -12.16 -3.35
CA HIS A 795 -21.70 -11.95 -4.25
C HIS A 795 -21.55 -10.82 -5.25
N GLY A 796 -21.06 -9.67 -4.81
CA GLY A 796 -21.01 -8.44 -5.61
C GLY A 796 -19.77 -8.29 -6.49
N HIS A 797 -18.78 -9.18 -6.31
CA HIS A 797 -17.52 -9.32 -7.06
C HIS A 797 -16.62 -8.08 -7.22
N ALA A 798 -17.02 -6.91 -6.73
CA ALA A 798 -16.19 -5.72 -6.62
C ALA A 798 -14.83 -6.06 -6.01
N PHE A 799 -13.77 -5.53 -6.61
CA PHE A 799 -12.39 -5.74 -6.23
C PHE A 799 -11.91 -4.73 -5.19
N TYR A 800 -11.11 -5.23 -4.24
CA TYR A 800 -10.49 -4.44 -3.19
C TYR A 800 -9.01 -4.83 -2.98
N PRO A 801 -8.17 -3.90 -2.52
CA PRO A 801 -6.74 -4.15 -2.30
C PRO A 801 -6.43 -5.01 -1.08
N ASN A 802 -7.37 -5.17 -0.15
CA ASN A 802 -7.16 -5.88 1.11
C ASN A 802 -8.37 -6.74 1.46
N ALA A 803 -8.13 -7.83 2.19
CA ALA A 803 -9.20 -8.57 2.85
C ALA A 803 -9.87 -7.72 3.93
N GLY A 804 -11.13 -8.04 4.25
CA GLY A 804 -11.93 -7.36 5.26
C GLY A 804 -13.31 -6.95 4.75
N THR A 805 -14.06 -6.26 5.60
CA THR A 805 -15.39 -5.73 5.24
C THR A 805 -15.26 -4.27 4.82
N VAL A 806 -15.62 -3.96 3.58
CA VAL A 806 -15.76 -2.59 3.08
C VAL A 806 -17.23 -2.19 3.06
N LEU A 807 -17.53 -0.98 3.56
CA LEU A 807 -18.88 -0.42 3.56
C LEU A 807 -18.96 0.75 2.58
N GLN A 808 -19.71 0.57 1.49
CA GLN A 808 -20.01 1.65 0.56
C GLN A 808 -21.25 2.41 1.06
N GLY A 809 -21.05 3.64 1.53
CA GLY A 809 -22.11 4.48 2.07
C GLY A 809 -21.61 5.46 3.12
N ASN A 810 -22.44 5.72 4.13
CA ASN A 810 -22.07 6.62 5.23
C ASN A 810 -21.41 5.80 6.35
N THR A 811 -20.09 5.70 6.27
CA THR A 811 -19.24 4.98 7.22
C THR A 811 -19.34 5.55 8.63
N SER A 812 -19.48 6.88 8.81
CA SER A 812 -19.61 7.50 10.14
C SER A 812 -20.92 7.14 10.86
N LEU A 813 -21.98 6.80 10.11
CA LEU A 813 -23.23 6.27 10.66
C LEU A 813 -23.28 4.73 10.67
N GLY A 814 -22.27 4.04 10.13
CA GLY A 814 -22.25 2.59 9.98
C GLY A 814 -23.36 2.06 9.07
N ILE A 815 -23.80 2.84 8.08
CA ILE A 815 -24.87 2.49 7.14
C ILE A 815 -24.27 2.40 5.73
N GLY A 816 -24.27 1.20 5.15
CA GLY A 816 -23.67 0.97 3.83
C GLY A 816 -24.05 -0.34 3.18
N ILE A 817 -23.83 -0.44 1.86
CA ILE A 817 -23.70 -1.72 1.17
C ILE A 817 -22.44 -2.41 1.70
N ARG A 818 -22.58 -3.69 2.05
CA ARG A 818 -21.55 -4.48 2.71
C ARG A 818 -20.86 -5.38 1.70
N ASN A 819 -19.58 -5.12 1.47
CA ASN A 819 -18.68 -5.91 0.64
C ASN A 819 -17.70 -6.67 1.54
N ASP A 820 -17.87 -7.99 1.64
CA ASP A 820 -17.00 -8.85 2.47
C ASP A 820 -15.94 -9.51 1.59
N CYS A 821 -14.66 -9.26 1.88
CA CYS A 821 -13.50 -9.78 1.17
C CYS A 821 -12.69 -10.70 2.10
N ALA A 822 -12.25 -11.86 1.62
CA ALA A 822 -11.42 -12.78 2.39
C ALA A 822 -10.63 -13.72 1.48
N ARG A 823 -9.55 -14.32 2.00
CA ARG A 823 -8.75 -15.32 1.28
C ARG A 823 -9.49 -16.65 1.21
N GLY A 824 -10.13 -16.93 0.08
CA GLY A 824 -10.69 -18.24 -0.28
C GLY A 824 -9.98 -18.84 -1.48
N SER A 825 -10.77 -19.38 -2.42
CA SER A 825 -10.27 -19.88 -3.70
C SER A 825 -9.53 -18.77 -4.47
N ARG A 826 -8.46 -19.13 -5.18
CA ARG A 826 -7.60 -18.18 -5.90
C ARG A 826 -7.72 -18.39 -7.41
N LEU A 827 -7.98 -17.32 -8.16
CA LEU A 827 -7.82 -17.26 -9.60
C LEU A 827 -6.45 -16.67 -9.93
N ASP A 828 -5.62 -17.45 -10.63
CA ASP A 828 -4.39 -16.94 -11.25
C ASP A 828 -4.75 -16.28 -12.59
N THR A 829 -4.49 -14.98 -12.73
CA THR A 829 -4.81 -14.22 -13.96
C THR A 829 -3.63 -14.13 -14.94
N GLY A 830 -2.53 -14.84 -14.65
CA GLY A 830 -1.29 -14.80 -15.41
C GLY A 830 -1.26 -15.71 -16.63
N ALA A 831 -0.04 -16.08 -17.04
CA ALA A 831 0.22 -16.82 -18.28
C ALA A 831 -0.57 -18.16 -18.31
N GLY A 832 -1.31 -18.38 -19.41
CA GLY A 832 -2.14 -19.57 -19.62
C GLY A 832 -3.65 -19.35 -19.43
N ARG A 833 -4.07 -18.27 -18.75
CA ARG A 833 -5.49 -17.88 -18.58
C ARG A 833 -5.82 -16.50 -19.14
N CYS A 834 -4.81 -15.74 -19.52
CA CYS A 834 -4.95 -14.40 -20.06
C CYS A 834 -5.10 -14.39 -21.59
N GLU A 835 -6.09 -13.66 -22.09
CA GLU A 835 -6.29 -13.40 -23.52
C GLU A 835 -6.28 -11.89 -23.78
N VAL A 836 -5.30 -11.40 -24.55
CA VAL A 836 -5.32 -10.00 -25.02
C VAL A 836 -6.39 -9.88 -26.09
N VAL A 837 -7.51 -9.27 -25.75
CA VAL A 837 -8.68 -9.14 -26.63
C VAL A 837 -8.73 -7.82 -27.37
N SER A 838 -8.02 -6.79 -26.89
CA SER A 838 -7.96 -5.49 -27.54
C SER A 838 -6.65 -4.77 -27.25
N ALA A 839 -5.99 -4.31 -28.30
CA ALA A 839 -4.84 -3.42 -28.27
C ALA A 839 -4.88 -2.63 -29.60
N GLU A 840 -5.68 -1.57 -29.65
CA GLU A 840 -6.04 -0.85 -30.88
C GLU A 840 -4.79 -0.37 -31.64
N TYR A 841 -3.77 0.10 -30.91
CA TYR A 841 -2.50 0.57 -31.48
C TYR A 841 -1.64 -0.53 -32.12
N LEU A 842 -1.92 -1.81 -31.86
CA LEU A 842 -1.29 -2.97 -32.49
C LEU A 842 -2.19 -3.68 -33.52
N GLY A 843 -3.45 -3.25 -33.65
CA GLY A 843 -4.42 -3.91 -34.53
C GLY A 843 -4.81 -5.33 -34.09
N VAL A 844 -4.78 -5.63 -32.79
CA VAL A 844 -5.23 -6.94 -32.27
C VAL A 844 -6.69 -7.17 -32.65
N LYS A 845 -6.97 -8.35 -33.24
CA LYS A 845 -8.31 -8.72 -33.67
C LYS A 845 -9.19 -9.05 -32.47
N GLU A 846 -10.23 -8.26 -32.30
CA GLU A 846 -11.23 -8.45 -31.24
C GLU A 846 -12.11 -9.69 -31.49
N PRO A 847 -12.48 -10.44 -30.43
CA PRO A 847 -13.44 -11.54 -30.55
C PRO A 847 -14.86 -11.02 -30.77
N ALA A 848 -15.71 -11.80 -31.46
CA ALA A 848 -17.04 -11.35 -31.87
C ALA A 848 -17.97 -10.99 -30.69
N TRP A 849 -17.88 -11.71 -29.58
CA TRP A 849 -18.64 -11.41 -28.37
C TRP A 849 -18.31 -10.04 -27.77
N LEU A 850 -17.10 -9.52 -27.97
CA LEU A 850 -16.70 -8.22 -27.42
C LEU A 850 -17.45 -7.06 -28.10
N GLY A 851 -17.90 -7.27 -29.34
CA GLY A 851 -18.74 -6.30 -30.08
C GLY A 851 -20.22 -6.31 -29.70
N PHE A 852 -20.64 -7.16 -28.75
CA PHE A 852 -22.01 -7.20 -28.26
C PHE A 852 -22.27 -6.07 -27.25
N GLU A 853 -22.64 -4.91 -27.78
CA GLU A 853 -22.94 -3.66 -27.05
C GLU A 853 -24.41 -3.60 -26.56
N ARG A 854 -24.92 -4.71 -26.01
CA ARG A 854 -26.27 -4.85 -25.44
C ARG A 854 -26.19 -5.42 -24.02
N GLU A 855 -27.33 -5.75 -23.43
CA GLU A 855 -27.37 -6.31 -22.08
C GLU A 855 -26.91 -7.78 -22.02
N TRP A 856 -25.93 -8.06 -21.16
CA TRP A 856 -25.44 -9.41 -20.83
C TRP A 856 -26.33 -10.15 -19.82
N GLY A 857 -27.40 -9.50 -19.37
CA GLY A 857 -28.42 -10.06 -18.47
C GLY A 857 -29.75 -9.34 -18.63
N PRO A 858 -30.87 -9.93 -18.21
CA PRO A 858 -32.14 -9.22 -18.19
C PRO A 858 -32.07 -8.04 -17.22
N ARG A 859 -32.63 -6.90 -17.62
CA ARG A 859 -32.80 -5.75 -16.72
C ARG A 859 -33.97 -6.01 -15.79
N GLU A 860 -33.72 -6.53 -14.60
CA GLU A 860 -34.76 -6.70 -13.59
C GLU A 860 -35.13 -5.34 -12.97
N GLU A 861 -36.35 -4.86 -13.23
CA GLU A 861 -36.92 -3.69 -12.55
C GLU A 861 -37.44 -4.11 -11.16
N TYR A 862 -36.62 -3.89 -10.14
CA TYR A 862 -37.05 -4.07 -8.75
C TYR A 862 -37.69 -2.79 -8.21
N ASP A 863 -38.83 -2.93 -7.50
CA ASP A 863 -39.31 -1.89 -6.59
C ASP A 863 -38.40 -1.90 -5.34
N ILE A 864 -37.26 -1.20 -5.43
CA ILE A 864 -36.22 -1.10 -4.38
C ILE A 864 -36.86 -0.74 -3.03
N GLY A 865 -37.82 0.18 -3.04
CA GLY A 865 -38.56 0.58 -1.84
C GLY A 865 -39.33 -0.58 -1.23
N ARG A 866 -40.04 -1.37 -2.04
CA ARG A 866 -40.78 -2.56 -1.58
C ARG A 866 -39.87 -3.66 -1.07
N GLU A 867 -38.79 -3.98 -1.77
CA GLU A 867 -37.86 -5.04 -1.36
C GLU A 867 -37.10 -4.65 -0.08
N ILE A 868 -36.66 -3.39 0.06
CA ILE A 868 -36.06 -2.91 1.32
C ILE A 868 -37.09 -2.88 2.45
N ASN A 869 -38.34 -2.51 2.18
CA ASN A 869 -39.41 -2.57 3.18
C ASN A 869 -39.70 -3.99 3.66
N ARG A 870 -39.49 -4.99 2.80
CA ARG A 870 -39.61 -6.42 3.13
C ARG A 870 -38.39 -6.90 3.91
N ALA A 871 -37.20 -6.68 3.37
CA ALA A 871 -35.92 -7.16 3.88
C ALA A 871 -35.49 -6.50 5.20
N ALA A 872 -35.76 -5.20 5.36
CA ALA A 872 -35.31 -4.40 6.50
C ALA A 872 -36.47 -3.90 7.37
N ARG A 873 -37.56 -4.69 7.49
CA ARG A 873 -38.80 -4.29 8.19
C ARG A 873 -38.59 -3.91 9.66
N ILE A 874 -37.54 -4.42 10.29
CA ILE A 874 -37.15 -4.10 11.68
C ILE A 874 -36.58 -2.68 11.84
N LEU A 875 -36.21 -2.01 10.75
CA LEU A 875 -35.61 -0.69 10.77
C LEU A 875 -36.67 0.44 10.80
N PRO A 876 -36.38 1.56 11.51
CA PRO A 876 -37.18 2.78 11.41
C PRO A 876 -37.36 3.23 9.96
N ARG A 877 -38.51 3.82 9.64
CA ARG A 877 -38.85 4.25 8.27
C ARG A 877 -37.80 5.20 7.68
N SER A 878 -37.31 6.15 8.47
CA SER A 878 -36.28 7.11 8.04
C SER A 878 -34.95 6.44 7.66
N VAL A 879 -34.59 5.33 8.32
CA VAL A 879 -33.38 4.56 8.02
C VAL A 879 -33.58 3.74 6.74
N ARG A 880 -34.76 3.13 6.55
CA ARG A 880 -35.12 2.43 5.30
C ARG A 880 -35.09 3.35 4.09
N GLU A 881 -35.62 4.57 4.22
CA GLU A 881 -35.60 5.57 3.14
C GLU A 881 -34.16 6.00 2.78
N ARG A 882 -33.27 6.15 3.77
CA ARG A 882 -31.85 6.44 3.53
C ARG A 882 -31.13 5.27 2.85
N LEU A 883 -31.39 4.04 3.31
CA LEU A 883 -30.83 2.83 2.70
C LEU A 883 -31.32 2.65 1.26
N ALA A 884 -32.59 2.94 0.98
CA ALA A 884 -33.14 2.88 -0.38
C ALA A 884 -32.45 3.85 -1.34
N LYS A 885 -32.27 5.11 -0.93
CA LYS A 885 -31.50 6.09 -1.72
C LYS A 885 -30.06 5.67 -1.94
N LEU A 886 -29.44 5.03 -0.95
CA LEU A 886 -28.07 4.55 -1.06
C LEU A 886 -27.97 3.38 -2.05
N VAL A 887 -28.86 2.38 -1.93
CA VAL A 887 -28.97 1.25 -2.86
C VAL A 887 -29.19 1.74 -4.28
N GLU A 888 -30.09 2.71 -4.47
CA GLU A 888 -30.34 3.32 -5.77
C GLU A 888 -29.08 4.03 -6.31
N LYS A 889 -28.32 4.71 -5.46
CA LYS A 889 -27.07 5.36 -5.89
C LYS A 889 -25.95 4.37 -6.25
N VAL A 890 -25.83 3.28 -5.50
CA VAL A 890 -24.67 2.37 -5.55
C VAL A 890 -24.90 1.20 -6.51
N LEU A 891 -26.10 0.62 -6.51
CA LEU A 891 -26.43 -0.61 -7.24
C LEU A 891 -27.26 -0.36 -8.51
N VAL A 892 -27.75 0.86 -8.74
CA VAL A 892 -28.46 1.23 -9.98
C VAL A 892 -27.53 2.09 -10.82
N GLY A 893 -26.61 1.45 -11.53
CA GLY A 893 -25.69 2.12 -12.45
C GLY A 893 -24.99 1.08 -13.32
N GLU A 894 -25.04 1.29 -14.64
CA GLU A 894 -24.62 0.36 -15.71
C GLU A 894 -25.17 -1.06 -15.48
N GLY A 895 -26.29 -1.39 -16.14
CA GLY A 895 -26.84 -2.76 -16.07
C GLY A 895 -25.81 -3.80 -16.53
N PRO A 896 -26.14 -5.10 -16.47
CA PRO A 896 -25.21 -6.14 -16.91
C PRO A 896 -24.86 -5.90 -18.38
N THR A 897 -23.70 -5.30 -18.64
CA THR A 897 -23.27 -4.87 -19.97
C THR A 897 -21.84 -5.32 -20.18
N GLY A 898 -21.46 -5.50 -21.44
CA GLY A 898 -20.13 -5.99 -21.75
C GLY A 898 -19.04 -4.91 -21.53
N PRO A 899 -17.76 -5.30 -21.54
CA PRO A 899 -16.63 -4.41 -21.26
C PRO A 899 -16.64 -3.09 -22.05
N LYS A 900 -17.03 -3.11 -23.32
CA LYS A 900 -17.10 -1.91 -24.19
C LYS A 900 -18.14 -0.86 -23.77
N MET A 901 -19.14 -1.26 -23.00
CA MET A 901 -20.19 -0.35 -22.54
C MET A 901 -19.78 0.43 -21.29
N HIS A 902 -18.71 0.00 -20.62
CA HIS A 902 -18.16 0.74 -19.50
C HIS A 902 -17.37 1.95 -19.99
N GLY A 903 -17.61 3.11 -19.38
CA GLY A 903 -16.97 4.37 -19.80
C GLY A 903 -15.43 4.33 -19.80
N ASN A 904 -14.83 3.50 -18.94
CA ASN A 904 -13.38 3.31 -18.83
C ASN A 904 -12.74 2.48 -19.96
N TRP A 905 -13.54 1.88 -20.85
CA TRP A 905 -13.02 1.17 -22.02
C TRP A 905 -12.25 2.12 -22.96
N ARG A 906 -12.73 3.36 -23.12
CA ARG A 906 -12.03 4.41 -23.88
C ARG A 906 -11.43 5.51 -23.00
N ASN A 907 -11.99 5.72 -21.80
CA ASN A 907 -11.55 6.79 -20.90
C ASN A 907 -10.63 6.25 -19.78
N ASP A 908 -10.20 7.15 -18.91
CA ASP A 908 -9.50 6.76 -17.68
C ASP A 908 -10.45 6.08 -16.68
N GLU A 909 -9.88 5.37 -15.72
CA GLU A 909 -10.64 4.74 -14.64
C GLU A 909 -11.34 5.79 -13.76
N ARG A 910 -12.54 5.45 -13.29
CA ARG A 910 -13.39 6.38 -12.53
C ARG A 910 -13.16 6.24 -11.03
N GLU A 911 -12.64 7.28 -10.39
CA GLU A 911 -12.46 7.33 -8.93
C GLU A 911 -13.79 7.53 -8.18
N ALA A 912 -13.89 6.93 -6.98
CA ALA A 912 -15.11 6.85 -6.15
C ALA A 912 -15.43 8.10 -5.31
#